data_AF-Q5ZYK7-F1
#
_entry.id   AF-Q5ZYK7-F1
#
_cell.length_a   1.000
_cell.length_b   1.000
_cell.length_c   1.000
_cell.angle_alpha   90.00
_cell.angle_beta   90.00
_cell.angle_gamma   90.00
#
_symmetry.space_group_name_H-M   'P 1'
#
loop_
_entity.id
_entity.type
_entity.pdbx_description
1 polymer ?
#
loop_
_entity_poly.entity_id
_entity_poly.type
_entity_poly.pdbx_seq_one_letter_code
_entity_poly.pdbx_strand_id
1 'polypeptide(L)'
;MVDFDKPVSKNDILASLLLIADLNRPSLNQTLSWEQALKSFLSLNDPLIKTEIFIKWLSQLNPDQLQSSPEIVLLLKHIVEQKLLPYTLKKILIQRENFTTSQINWLCNHCLIVAPDQTTLPDIIKLGSWSWLENHMKRNELLNFDLLKIAILNKDYLASINNSKESQLDFIYALNANKFNYQQILELIALAQDSQIKSLLITCLLSKKEYLDNLKEKSFLAHLNQSEFHSPPRLNPLIHQLNLSCLTVAQIELLQPEACVTLLCSIPHFHQLSEKQVEKILLKYPKPDMIAYWLNHYSSRPNAHFILAHLMNLVDVHVVDELNKMDSTKKETIIMNMVEHLELFDPTHPLLINQNEEKRLITAIQRYLYGQHHDAYVTYIKLLVYKLLNRNYQFSPQAMQLLICLNNLEEFKELNNKIAYLTNYYLRASAQSGDSSLFYNDSRINITSMTQLVQLAPKIPTKSKEKSLLSSIFCGIKISESSVMTPTNDIPEHPLINKLIKNKRTVKSIDYFLMHYKGDKQVLSKIINDYLSYYVQEGCTEIHRRSIYHLIVLMSLSDISASVREAIFTAFLNYPELHDEQINFSLFVYDAKRTIRHFGAQASEDSYARVIDLCEGALKKLNPNKHKEIISIATQALTEAKIELSFGENTGFIAQLISRLKRCWYYGWTGFFSPNPPTFVAAIDSPIKPSEKKTSPLLQQRKYFTTKLETNLSIILDDIKSGYTQQKLNELIEALSIFSLQSNPKNELKIRQKLHRLFHYLLLESKNDLTLDAWLIKNQQLLIANRFRLLEMQLMKGARNEVESLLKEFDEDSAHFSPISKEFTHSLPEQNPYKCESVSSNQTPGATILDSATELATSLKSTLGNLGVFFSNNIMSAIYPNNKSTPQSTSTMISP
;
A
#
# COMPACT_ATOMS: atom_id res chain seq x y z
N MET A 1 -5.53 72.11 -50.95
CA MET A 1 -4.44 71.99 -51.93
C MET A 1 -3.39 73.05 -51.62
N VAL A 2 -2.40 72.69 -50.82
CA VAL A 2 -1.03 73.22 -50.85
C VAL A 2 -0.17 72.01 -50.47
N ASP A 3 0.64 71.54 -51.42
CA ASP A 3 1.44 70.32 -51.34
C ASP A 3 2.50 70.39 -50.24
N PHE A 4 2.59 69.32 -49.44
CA PHE A 4 3.75 69.01 -48.60
C PHE A 4 4.23 67.58 -48.90
N ASP A 5 4.49 67.30 -50.18
CA ASP A 5 5.42 66.23 -50.55
C ASP A 5 6.84 66.79 -50.52
N LYS A 6 7.54 66.55 -49.41
CA LYS A 6 9.00 66.44 -49.44
C LYS A 6 9.39 65.13 -48.75
N PRO A 7 10.02 64.18 -49.46
CA PRO A 7 10.62 63.04 -48.81
C PRO A 7 11.77 63.52 -47.92
N VAL A 8 11.87 62.93 -46.72
CA VAL A 8 13.01 63.12 -45.82
C VAL A 8 14.29 62.93 -46.63
N SER A 9 15.18 63.93 -46.64
CA SER A 9 16.37 63.84 -47.47
C SER A 9 17.31 62.78 -46.89
N LYS A 10 18.03 62.09 -47.78
CA LYS A 10 19.08 61.13 -47.40
C LYS A 10 20.11 61.77 -46.45
N ASN A 11 20.25 63.10 -46.48
CA ASN A 11 21.13 63.89 -45.62
C ASN A 11 20.59 64.10 -44.20
N ASP A 12 19.27 64.10 -43.97
CA ASP A 12 18.69 64.24 -42.61
C ASP A 12 18.75 62.91 -41.84
N ILE A 13 18.61 61.81 -42.57
CA ILE A 13 18.87 60.45 -42.07
C ILE A 13 20.37 60.25 -41.82
N LEU A 14 21.24 60.72 -42.73
CA LEU A 14 22.70 60.73 -42.54
C LEU A 14 23.13 61.63 -41.37
N ALA A 15 22.52 62.80 -41.17
CA ALA A 15 22.82 63.70 -40.06
C ALA A 15 22.42 63.09 -38.72
N SER A 16 21.25 62.44 -38.66
CA SER A 16 20.79 61.70 -37.47
C SER A 16 21.68 60.47 -37.21
N LEU A 17 22.08 59.73 -38.25
CA LEU A 17 23.00 58.59 -38.14
C LEU A 17 24.44 59.01 -37.80
N LEU A 18 24.90 60.18 -38.25
CA LEU A 18 26.19 60.78 -37.90
C LEU A 18 26.19 61.27 -36.45
N LEU A 19 25.09 61.86 -35.97
CA LEU A 19 24.86 62.17 -34.55
C LEU A 19 24.94 60.91 -33.67
N ILE A 20 24.42 59.78 -34.15
CA ILE A 20 24.51 58.50 -33.46
C ILE A 20 25.91 57.86 -33.58
N ALA A 21 26.67 58.17 -34.63
CA ALA A 21 28.06 57.72 -34.80
C ALA A 21 29.05 58.50 -33.94
N ASP A 22 28.80 59.79 -33.69
CA ASP A 22 29.63 60.64 -32.83
C ASP A 22 29.48 60.32 -31.33
N LEU A 23 28.32 59.81 -30.91
CA LEU A 23 28.11 59.32 -29.53
C LEU A 23 28.86 58.01 -29.22
N ASN A 24 29.43 57.32 -30.22
CA ASN A 24 30.19 56.07 -30.03
C ASN A 24 31.70 56.30 -29.73
N ARG A 25 32.18 57.55 -29.60
CA ARG A 25 33.59 57.83 -29.29
C ARG A 25 33.79 58.14 -27.80
N PRO A 26 34.68 57.42 -27.07
CA PRO A 26 34.84 57.58 -25.62
C PRO A 26 35.55 58.87 -25.16
N SER A 27 35.83 59.81 -26.06
CA SER A 27 36.67 60.97 -25.74
C SER A 27 36.31 62.18 -26.58
N LEU A 28 35.34 62.98 -26.13
CA LEU A 28 35.32 64.42 -26.37
C LEU A 28 34.30 65.10 -25.46
N ASN A 29 34.82 65.90 -24.53
CA ASN A 29 34.09 66.91 -23.75
C ASN A 29 33.59 68.04 -24.68
N GLN A 30 32.61 67.75 -25.53
CA GLN A 30 31.83 68.81 -26.19
C GLN A 30 30.35 68.44 -26.16
N THR A 31 29.61 69.28 -25.46
CA THR A 31 28.16 69.36 -25.39
C THR A 31 27.55 69.45 -26.79
N LEU A 32 27.30 68.29 -27.43
CA LEU A 32 26.11 68.14 -28.26
C LEU A 32 24.95 68.15 -27.27
N SER A 33 24.40 69.33 -27.02
CA SER A 33 23.36 69.49 -26.01
C SER A 33 22.21 68.58 -26.38
N TRP A 34 21.70 67.82 -25.41
CA TRP A 34 20.46 67.07 -25.58
C TRP A 34 19.37 67.93 -26.23
N GLU A 35 19.39 69.26 -26.04
CA GLU A 35 18.52 70.22 -26.71
C GLU A 35 18.57 70.16 -28.26
N GLN A 36 19.74 69.97 -28.89
CA GLN A 36 19.85 69.85 -30.35
C GLN A 36 19.34 68.50 -30.85
N ALA A 37 19.67 67.42 -30.15
CA ALA A 37 19.16 66.08 -30.44
C ALA A 37 17.64 65.99 -30.27
N LEU A 38 17.10 66.62 -29.22
CA LEU A 38 15.68 66.68 -28.90
C LEU A 38 14.92 67.58 -29.89
N LYS A 39 15.49 68.72 -30.31
CA LYS A 39 14.95 69.54 -31.42
C LYS A 39 14.87 68.77 -32.74
N SER A 40 15.91 68.00 -33.08
CA SER A 40 15.91 67.14 -34.27
C SER A 40 14.82 66.06 -34.19
N PHE A 41 14.72 65.37 -33.05
CA PHE A 41 13.68 64.36 -32.80
C PHE A 41 12.26 64.93 -32.91
N LEU A 42 12.02 66.12 -32.35
CA LEU A 42 10.74 66.82 -32.41
C LEU A 42 10.38 67.27 -33.85
N SER A 43 11.38 67.56 -34.69
CA SER A 43 11.19 68.01 -36.09
C SER A 43 10.89 66.89 -37.10
N LEU A 44 11.07 65.62 -36.72
CA LEU A 44 10.75 64.48 -37.57
C LEU A 44 9.23 64.32 -37.71
N ASN A 45 8.74 64.01 -38.92
CA ASN A 45 7.32 63.73 -39.15
C ASN A 45 7.00 62.22 -39.21
N ASP A 46 8.00 61.37 -39.45
CA ASP A 46 7.81 59.92 -39.59
C ASP A 46 7.81 59.21 -38.22
N PRO A 47 6.68 58.61 -37.80
CA PRO A 47 6.57 57.90 -36.52
C PRO A 47 7.45 56.64 -36.42
N LEU A 48 7.79 56.00 -37.54
CA LEU A 48 8.63 54.78 -37.55
C LEU A 48 10.09 55.14 -37.23
N ILE A 49 10.59 56.21 -37.84
CA ILE A 49 11.96 56.71 -37.62
C ILE A 49 12.12 57.22 -36.19
N LYS A 50 11.12 57.93 -35.63
CA LYS A 50 11.12 58.35 -34.22
C LYS A 50 11.26 57.16 -33.27
N THR A 51 10.52 56.08 -33.54
CA THR A 51 10.58 54.86 -32.73
C THR A 51 11.98 54.23 -32.79
N GLU A 52 12.60 54.15 -33.98
CA GLU A 52 13.95 53.58 -34.13
C GLU A 52 15.04 54.40 -33.45
N ILE A 53 14.98 55.73 -33.55
CA ILE A 53 15.95 56.62 -32.91
C ILE A 53 15.88 56.48 -31.39
N PHE A 54 14.67 56.43 -30.83
CA PHE A 54 14.48 56.23 -29.39
C PHE A 54 15.02 54.88 -28.90
N ILE A 55 14.69 53.79 -29.61
CA ILE A 55 15.19 52.44 -29.30
C ILE A 55 16.72 52.40 -29.31
N LYS A 56 17.34 53.03 -30.31
CA LYS A 56 18.79 53.08 -30.45
C LYS A 56 19.45 53.88 -29.33
N TRP A 57 18.91 55.05 -29.00
CA TRP A 57 19.38 55.85 -27.86
C TRP A 57 19.23 55.11 -26.53
N LEU A 58 18.11 54.44 -26.28
CA LEU A 58 17.91 53.65 -25.07
C LEU A 58 18.93 52.51 -24.94
N SER A 59 19.30 51.86 -26.06
CA SER A 59 20.28 50.76 -26.06
C SER A 59 21.73 51.21 -25.79
N GLN A 60 22.07 52.47 -26.07
CA GLN A 60 23.42 53.02 -25.97
C GLN A 60 23.74 53.67 -24.61
N LEU A 61 22.74 53.92 -23.76
CA LEU A 61 22.93 54.58 -22.47
C LEU A 61 23.30 53.61 -21.35
N ASN A 62 24.30 53.99 -20.54
CA ASN A 62 24.68 53.24 -19.35
C ASN A 62 23.70 53.47 -18.18
N PRO A 63 23.63 52.55 -17.18
CA PRO A 63 22.73 52.66 -16.03
C PRO A 63 22.81 54.00 -15.27
N ASP A 64 24.01 54.54 -15.07
CA ASP A 64 24.24 55.81 -14.38
C ASP A 64 23.73 57.02 -15.19
N GLN A 65 23.78 56.93 -16.51
CA GLN A 65 23.31 57.96 -17.44
C GLN A 65 21.78 57.96 -17.56
N LEU A 66 21.14 56.79 -17.45
CA LEU A 66 19.67 56.65 -17.49
C LEU A 66 18.97 57.34 -16.31
N GLN A 67 19.58 57.31 -15.12
CA GLN A 67 19.01 57.97 -13.94
C GLN A 67 19.24 59.48 -13.92
N SER A 68 20.28 59.96 -14.61
CA SER A 68 20.71 61.36 -14.58
C SER A 68 20.29 62.19 -15.79
N SER A 69 19.69 61.59 -16.83
CA SER A 69 19.27 62.28 -18.06
C SER A 69 17.76 62.57 -18.09
N PRO A 70 17.29 63.79 -17.76
CA PRO A 70 15.86 64.16 -17.89
C PRO A 70 15.35 64.12 -19.34
N GLU A 71 16.23 64.16 -20.33
CA GLU A 71 15.88 64.32 -21.73
C GLU A 71 15.34 63.04 -22.37
N ILE A 72 15.81 61.86 -21.94
CA ILE A 72 15.22 60.59 -22.38
C ILE A 72 13.80 60.37 -21.84
N VAL A 73 13.48 60.94 -20.67
CA VAL A 73 12.12 60.94 -20.12
C VAL A 73 11.21 61.85 -20.95
N LEU A 74 11.69 63.01 -21.39
CA LEU A 74 10.96 63.91 -22.28
C LEU A 74 10.68 63.26 -23.65
N LEU A 75 11.64 62.51 -24.18
CA LEU A 75 11.46 61.76 -25.42
C LEU A 75 10.41 60.65 -25.28
N LEU A 76 10.43 59.91 -24.16
CA LEU A 76 9.40 58.92 -23.84
C LEU A 76 8.02 59.56 -23.75
N LYS A 77 7.88 60.72 -23.06
CA LYS A 77 6.62 61.49 -23.01
C LYS A 77 6.12 61.85 -24.41
N HIS A 78 7.00 62.27 -25.30
CA HIS A 78 6.61 62.60 -26.67
C HIS A 78 6.15 61.37 -27.49
N ILE A 79 6.77 60.21 -27.28
CA ILE A 79 6.31 58.93 -27.86
C ILE A 79 4.93 58.55 -27.36
N VAL A 80 4.65 58.80 -26.09
CA VAL A 80 3.33 58.60 -25.48
C VAL A 80 2.29 59.55 -26.08
N GLU A 81 2.59 60.85 -26.14
CA GLU A 81 1.70 61.89 -26.71
C GLU A 81 1.31 61.58 -28.17
N GLN A 82 2.23 60.99 -28.94
CA GLN A 82 1.99 60.57 -30.33
C GLN A 82 1.33 59.19 -30.46
N LYS A 83 0.94 58.53 -29.36
CA LYS A 83 0.35 57.18 -29.32
C LYS A 83 1.22 56.09 -29.96
N LEU A 84 2.55 56.28 -29.95
CA LEU A 84 3.52 55.35 -30.54
C LEU A 84 4.07 54.33 -29.55
N LEU A 85 3.72 54.45 -28.25
CA LEU A 85 4.23 53.59 -27.19
C LEU A 85 3.94 52.08 -27.42
N PRO A 86 2.73 51.63 -27.80
CA PRO A 86 2.47 50.20 -28.03
C PRO A 86 3.34 49.62 -29.16
N TYR A 87 3.55 50.39 -30.23
CA TYR A 87 4.41 49.98 -31.35
C TYR A 87 5.89 49.90 -30.92
N THR A 88 6.33 50.88 -30.13
CA THR A 88 7.69 50.95 -29.59
C THR A 88 8.00 49.75 -28.69
N LEU A 89 7.11 49.43 -27.74
CA LEU A 89 7.28 48.31 -26.82
C LEU A 89 7.35 46.96 -27.57
N LYS A 90 6.49 46.75 -28.57
CA LYS A 90 6.53 45.53 -29.41
C LYS A 90 7.84 45.37 -30.16
N LYS A 91 8.40 46.46 -30.68
CA LYS A 91 9.68 46.44 -31.41
C LYS A 91 10.86 46.16 -30.48
N ILE A 92 10.86 46.73 -29.27
CA ILE A 92 11.85 46.43 -28.23
C ILE A 92 11.76 44.95 -27.80
N LEU A 93 10.55 44.39 -27.75
CA LEU A 93 10.32 42.98 -27.41
C LEU A 93 10.98 42.03 -28.40
N ILE A 94 10.93 42.35 -29.70
CA ILE A 94 11.60 41.58 -30.76
C ILE A 94 13.13 41.73 -30.65
N GLN A 95 13.61 42.91 -30.25
CA GLN A 95 15.03 43.25 -30.15
C GLN A 95 15.59 43.11 -28.73
N ARG A 96 14.98 42.26 -27.91
CA ARG A 96 15.23 42.18 -26.47
C ARG A 96 16.70 41.98 -26.10
N GLU A 97 17.42 41.20 -26.89
CA GLU A 97 18.84 40.86 -26.68
C GLU A 97 19.77 42.08 -26.75
N ASN A 98 19.32 43.18 -27.37
CA ASN A 98 20.10 44.41 -27.50
C ASN A 98 20.05 45.30 -26.25
N PHE A 99 19.31 44.90 -25.21
CA PHE A 99 19.09 45.70 -24.01
C PHE A 99 19.55 44.97 -22.75
N THR A 100 20.16 45.72 -21.84
CA THR A 100 20.51 45.26 -20.49
C THR A 100 19.30 45.28 -19.56
N THR A 101 19.30 44.42 -18.53
CA THR A 101 18.21 44.36 -17.52
C THR A 101 17.93 45.73 -16.89
N SER A 102 18.96 46.54 -16.65
CA SER A 102 18.80 47.89 -16.07
C SER A 102 18.08 48.86 -17.00
N GLN A 103 18.39 48.84 -18.31
CA GLN A 103 17.71 49.66 -19.33
C GLN A 103 16.22 49.30 -19.42
N ILE A 104 15.92 48.00 -19.35
CA ILE A 104 14.55 47.49 -19.40
C ILE A 104 13.77 47.88 -18.15
N ASN A 105 14.36 47.69 -16.97
CA ASN A 105 13.70 48.03 -15.71
C ASN A 105 13.41 49.53 -15.64
N TRP A 106 14.34 50.36 -16.11
CA TRP A 106 14.13 51.80 -16.26
C TRP A 106 12.95 52.11 -17.19
N LEU A 107 12.92 51.50 -18.38
CA LEU A 107 11.84 51.70 -19.35
C LEU A 107 10.49 51.30 -18.76
N CYS A 108 10.39 50.13 -18.14
CA CYS A 108 9.13 49.63 -17.55
C CYS A 108 8.63 50.58 -16.45
N ASN A 109 9.50 51.03 -15.55
CA ASN A 109 9.13 51.99 -14.49
C ASN A 109 8.64 53.32 -15.07
N HIS A 110 9.35 53.89 -16.05
CA HIS A 110 8.98 55.18 -16.62
C HIS A 110 7.75 55.12 -17.53
N CYS A 111 7.50 53.98 -18.20
CA CYS A 111 6.25 53.76 -18.92
C CYS A 111 5.04 53.76 -17.98
N LEU A 112 5.14 53.15 -16.80
CA LEU A 112 4.06 53.15 -15.81
C LEU A 112 3.77 54.55 -15.23
N ILE A 113 4.80 55.39 -15.11
CA ILE A 113 4.65 56.78 -14.66
C ILE A 113 4.01 57.67 -15.74
N VAL A 114 4.42 57.49 -17.00
CA VAL A 114 4.05 58.42 -18.09
C VAL A 114 2.75 58.02 -18.80
N ALA A 115 2.42 56.72 -18.86
CA ALA A 115 1.22 56.22 -19.52
C ALA A 115 0.67 54.95 -18.86
N PRO A 116 -0.03 55.08 -17.71
CA PRO A 116 -0.69 53.96 -17.06
C PRO A 116 -1.99 53.57 -17.78
N ASP A 117 -1.90 53.25 -19.08
CA ASP A 117 -3.04 52.76 -19.86
C ASP A 117 -3.10 51.23 -19.83
N GLN A 118 -4.31 50.67 -19.65
CA GLN A 118 -4.53 49.22 -19.59
C GLN A 118 -4.09 48.50 -20.87
N THR A 119 -4.04 49.21 -22.00
CA THR A 119 -3.65 48.65 -23.30
C THR A 119 -2.16 48.35 -23.42
N THR A 120 -1.29 49.02 -22.66
CA THR A 120 0.17 48.89 -22.74
C THR A 120 0.76 47.98 -21.66
N LEU A 121 0.04 47.75 -20.56
CA LEU A 121 0.46 46.88 -19.45
C LEU A 121 0.88 45.46 -19.91
N PRO A 122 0.18 44.79 -20.84
CA PRO A 122 0.59 43.46 -21.32
C PRO A 122 1.98 43.45 -21.98
N ASP A 123 2.29 44.49 -22.74
CA ASP A 123 3.58 44.60 -23.43
C ASP A 123 4.69 44.98 -22.45
N ILE A 124 4.39 45.77 -21.41
CA ILE A 124 5.31 46.07 -20.30
C ILE A 124 5.63 44.80 -19.50
N ILE A 125 4.61 44.00 -19.13
CA ILE A 125 4.81 42.76 -18.36
C ILE A 125 5.65 41.75 -19.15
N LYS A 126 5.44 41.61 -20.46
CA LYS A 126 6.27 40.73 -21.31
C LYS A 126 7.74 41.20 -21.40
N LEU A 127 8.00 42.49 -21.22
CA LEU A 127 9.37 43.03 -21.17
C LEU A 127 9.99 42.92 -19.78
N GLY A 128 9.20 43.07 -18.71
CA GLY A 128 9.71 42.95 -17.34
C GLY A 128 10.08 41.52 -16.96
N SER A 129 10.90 41.37 -15.91
CA SER A 129 11.11 40.10 -15.21
C SER A 129 10.29 40.03 -13.92
N TRP A 130 10.08 38.83 -13.36
CA TRP A 130 9.48 38.67 -12.04
C TRP A 130 10.21 39.49 -10.97
N SER A 131 11.55 39.45 -10.95
CA SER A 131 12.37 40.21 -10.00
C SER A 131 12.18 41.72 -10.09
N TRP A 132 11.88 42.25 -11.28
CA TRP A 132 11.51 43.65 -11.44
C TRP A 132 10.14 43.93 -10.84
N LEU A 133 9.13 43.13 -11.21
CA LEU A 133 7.76 43.32 -10.74
C LEU A 133 7.65 43.19 -9.22
N GLU A 134 8.34 42.22 -8.62
CA GLU A 134 8.38 42.04 -7.17
C GLU A 134 8.95 43.28 -6.45
N ASN A 135 10.05 43.83 -6.97
CA ASN A 135 10.67 45.04 -6.43
C ASN A 135 9.79 46.29 -6.64
N HIS A 136 9.08 46.37 -7.76
CA HIS A 136 8.10 47.42 -8.01
C HIS A 136 6.93 47.34 -7.02
N MET A 137 6.40 46.13 -6.83
CA MET A 137 5.28 45.86 -5.94
C MET A 137 5.58 46.24 -4.48
N LYS A 138 6.84 46.18 -4.02
CA LYS A 138 7.22 46.62 -2.66
C LYS A 138 6.97 48.12 -2.40
N ARG A 139 6.80 48.94 -3.45
CA ARG A 139 6.58 50.40 -3.33
C ARG A 139 5.12 50.82 -3.13
N ASN A 140 4.18 49.86 -3.06
CA ASN A 140 2.74 50.06 -2.82
C ASN A 140 2.09 51.10 -3.75
N GLU A 141 1.88 50.72 -5.01
CA GLU A 141 1.29 51.57 -6.04
C GLU A 141 -0.12 51.09 -6.44
N LEU A 142 -0.98 52.02 -6.87
CA LEU A 142 -2.37 51.76 -7.27
C LEU A 142 -2.52 50.71 -8.39
N LEU A 143 -1.50 50.56 -9.24
CA LEU A 143 -1.51 49.67 -10.42
C LEU A 143 -1.02 48.24 -10.13
N ASN A 144 -0.55 47.95 -8.91
CA ASN A 144 0.08 46.67 -8.59
C ASN A 144 -0.86 45.47 -8.81
N PHE A 145 -2.17 45.65 -8.60
CA PHE A 145 -3.15 44.59 -8.82
C PHE A 145 -3.34 44.26 -10.31
N ASP A 146 -3.49 45.27 -11.16
CA ASP A 146 -3.68 45.09 -12.60
C ASP A 146 -2.43 44.49 -13.26
N LEU A 147 -1.24 44.93 -12.83
CA LEU A 147 0.03 44.34 -13.26
C LEU A 147 0.15 42.86 -12.88
N LEU A 148 -0.21 42.51 -11.65
CA LEU A 148 -0.18 41.14 -11.17
C LEU A 148 -1.19 40.25 -11.90
N LYS A 149 -2.40 40.77 -12.19
CA LYS A 149 -3.44 40.07 -12.97
C LYS A 149 -2.93 39.65 -14.35
N ILE A 150 -2.14 40.51 -15.00
CA ILE A 150 -1.52 40.21 -16.29
C ILE A 150 -0.32 39.26 -16.11
N ALA A 151 0.50 39.46 -15.06
CA ALA A 151 1.67 38.64 -14.77
C ALA A 151 1.33 37.17 -14.50
N ILE A 152 0.21 36.90 -13.81
CA ILE A 152 -0.26 35.52 -13.53
C ILE A 152 -0.64 34.75 -14.80
N LEU A 153 -0.91 35.44 -15.91
CA LEU A 153 -1.17 34.82 -17.21
C LEU A 153 0.11 34.60 -18.04
N ASN A 154 1.26 35.13 -17.60
CA ASN A 154 2.53 35.06 -18.32
C ASN A 154 3.37 33.85 -17.85
N LYS A 155 3.64 32.91 -18.75
CA LYS A 155 4.39 31.67 -18.47
C LYS A 155 5.78 31.90 -17.88
N ASP A 156 6.51 32.93 -18.31
CA ASP A 156 7.89 33.19 -17.85
C ASP A 156 7.91 33.64 -16.38
N TYR A 157 6.87 34.35 -15.96
CA TYR A 157 6.68 34.77 -14.58
C TYR A 157 6.31 33.58 -13.70
N LEU A 158 5.40 32.72 -14.17
CA LEU A 158 5.04 31.49 -13.44
C LEU A 158 6.25 30.58 -13.27
N ALA A 159 7.07 30.41 -14.33
CA ALA A 159 8.31 29.64 -14.26
C ALA A 159 9.31 30.23 -13.26
N SER A 160 9.42 31.56 -13.21
CA SER A 160 10.30 32.26 -12.26
C SER A 160 9.85 32.09 -10.81
N ILE A 161 8.55 32.21 -10.53
CA ILE A 161 7.98 32.02 -9.19
C ILE A 161 8.13 30.55 -8.75
N ASN A 162 7.89 29.60 -9.65
CA ASN A 162 7.98 28.17 -9.37
C ASN A 162 9.41 27.61 -9.40
N ASN A 163 10.42 28.45 -9.65
CA ASN A 163 11.82 28.01 -9.78
C ASN A 163 12.38 27.42 -8.47
N SER A 164 12.00 27.97 -7.31
CA SER A 164 12.48 27.50 -6.02
C SER A 164 11.46 27.71 -4.90
N LYS A 165 11.60 26.96 -3.79
CA LYS A 165 10.76 27.13 -2.59
C LYS A 165 10.89 28.53 -1.97
N GLU A 166 12.08 29.14 -2.08
CA GLU A 166 12.33 30.50 -1.62
C GLU A 166 11.56 31.51 -2.48
N SER A 167 11.62 31.39 -3.81
CA SER A 167 10.87 32.23 -4.75
C SER A 167 9.35 32.16 -4.54
N GLN A 168 8.83 30.98 -4.17
CA GLN A 168 7.42 30.81 -3.82
C GLN A 168 7.04 31.51 -2.51
N LEU A 169 7.94 31.53 -1.52
CA LEU A 169 7.75 32.28 -0.27
C LEU A 169 7.82 33.79 -0.52
N ASP A 170 8.80 34.24 -1.30
CA ASP A 170 8.95 35.64 -1.68
C ASP A 170 7.70 36.17 -2.39
N PHE A 171 7.11 35.35 -3.27
CA PHE A 171 5.81 35.65 -3.88
C PHE A 171 4.71 35.88 -2.83
N ILE A 172 4.54 34.97 -1.86
CA ILE A 172 3.54 35.12 -0.79
C ILE A 172 3.81 36.37 0.05
N TYR A 173 5.07 36.64 0.40
CA TYR A 173 5.44 37.85 1.14
C TYR A 173 5.17 39.12 0.34
N ALA A 174 5.43 39.12 -0.96
CA ALA A 174 5.10 40.25 -1.85
C ALA A 174 3.59 40.51 -1.88
N LEU A 175 2.75 39.47 -1.97
CA LEU A 175 1.29 39.61 -1.91
C LEU A 175 0.83 40.20 -0.57
N ASN A 176 1.40 39.74 0.54
CA ASN A 176 1.05 40.22 1.87
C ASN A 176 1.51 41.66 2.12
N ALA A 177 2.69 42.05 1.61
CA ALA A 177 3.22 43.41 1.71
C ALA A 177 2.35 44.44 0.99
N ASN A 178 1.73 44.03 -0.13
CA ASN A 178 0.85 44.87 -0.95
C ASN A 178 -0.56 45.08 -0.37
N LYS A 179 -0.90 44.42 0.74
CA LYS A 179 -2.20 44.53 1.42
C LYS A 179 -3.41 44.31 0.49
N PHE A 180 -3.30 43.42 -0.51
CA PHE A 180 -4.44 43.09 -1.36
C PHE A 180 -5.62 42.55 -0.53
N ASN A 181 -6.83 42.97 -0.88
CA ASN A 181 -8.06 42.47 -0.25
C ASN A 181 -8.29 41.00 -0.63
N TYR A 182 -9.01 40.25 0.19
CA TYR A 182 -9.35 38.85 -0.11
C TYR A 182 -10.19 38.71 -1.40
N GLN A 183 -11.00 39.70 -1.78
CA GLN A 183 -11.73 39.70 -3.06
C GLN A 183 -10.79 39.75 -4.27
N GLN A 184 -9.75 40.59 -4.19
CA GLN A 184 -8.70 40.68 -5.20
C GLN A 184 -7.97 39.35 -5.34
N ILE A 185 -7.64 38.70 -4.23
CA ILE A 185 -6.99 37.37 -4.27
C ILE A 185 -7.92 36.31 -4.87
N LEU A 186 -9.22 36.31 -4.54
CA LEU A 186 -10.19 35.40 -5.16
C LEU A 186 -10.28 35.58 -6.67
N GLU A 187 -10.22 36.81 -7.16
CA GLU A 187 -10.16 37.10 -8.60
C GLU A 187 -8.90 36.52 -9.24
N LEU A 188 -7.73 36.66 -8.60
CA LEU A 188 -6.48 36.08 -9.10
C LEU A 188 -6.53 34.54 -9.10
N ILE A 189 -7.15 33.91 -8.08
CA ILE A 189 -7.35 32.45 -8.02
C ILE A 189 -8.22 31.97 -9.18
N ALA A 190 -9.26 32.72 -9.56
CA ALA A 190 -10.13 32.38 -10.66
C ALA A 190 -9.42 32.46 -12.03
N LEU A 191 -8.43 33.34 -12.17
CA LEU A 191 -7.65 33.54 -13.39
C LEU A 191 -6.46 32.58 -13.53
N ALA A 192 -5.90 32.12 -12.42
CA ALA A 192 -4.72 31.25 -12.41
C ALA A 192 -5.01 29.86 -13.02
N GLN A 193 -4.33 29.54 -14.12
CA GLN A 193 -4.39 28.22 -14.75
C GLN A 193 -3.35 27.24 -14.17
N ASP A 194 -2.20 27.74 -13.72
CA ASP A 194 -1.14 26.93 -13.13
C ASP A 194 -1.52 26.47 -11.71
N SER A 195 -1.48 25.15 -11.48
CA SER A 195 -1.90 24.54 -10.21
C SER A 195 -1.03 24.96 -9.02
N GLN A 196 0.27 25.20 -9.21
CA GLN A 196 1.18 25.58 -8.13
C GLN A 196 0.94 27.03 -7.72
N ILE A 197 0.86 27.95 -8.69
CA ILE A 197 0.55 29.35 -8.42
C ILE A 197 -0.83 29.49 -7.79
N LYS A 198 -1.83 28.74 -8.27
CA LYS A 198 -3.15 28.69 -7.66
C LYS A 198 -3.08 28.24 -6.20
N SER A 199 -2.27 27.21 -5.89
CA SER A 199 -2.02 26.75 -4.53
C SER A 199 -1.39 27.84 -3.64
N LEU A 200 -0.42 28.63 -4.15
CA LEU A 200 0.19 29.73 -3.42
C LEU A 200 -0.81 30.86 -3.12
N LEU A 201 -1.65 31.21 -4.10
CA LEU A 201 -2.71 32.20 -3.93
C LEU A 201 -3.76 31.75 -2.89
N ILE A 202 -4.17 30.48 -2.93
CA ILE A 202 -5.05 29.89 -1.92
C ILE A 202 -4.39 29.92 -0.54
N THR A 203 -3.10 29.59 -0.45
CA THR A 203 -2.34 29.68 0.81
C THR A 203 -2.34 31.10 1.36
N CYS A 204 -2.12 32.11 0.50
CA CYS A 204 -2.21 33.51 0.89
C CYS A 204 -3.62 33.89 1.36
N LEU A 205 -4.68 33.45 0.66
CA LEU A 205 -6.07 33.69 1.06
C LEU A 205 -6.39 33.11 2.45
N LEU A 206 -5.98 31.86 2.69
CA LEU A 206 -6.19 31.15 3.96
C LEU A 206 -5.33 31.68 5.11
N SER A 207 -4.33 32.51 4.83
CA SER A 207 -3.58 33.27 5.84
C SER A 207 -4.33 34.52 6.35
N LYS A 208 -5.32 35.02 5.60
CA LYS A 208 -6.07 36.24 5.94
C LYS A 208 -7.22 35.95 6.90
N LYS A 209 -7.11 36.45 8.13
CA LYS A 209 -8.15 36.36 9.16
C LYS A 209 -9.48 37.02 8.70
N GLU A 210 -9.39 38.18 8.06
CA GLU A 210 -10.54 38.94 7.53
C GLU A 210 -11.44 38.09 6.62
N TYR A 211 -10.84 37.24 5.78
CA TYR A 211 -11.59 36.35 4.90
C TYR A 211 -12.40 35.33 5.69
N LEU A 212 -11.77 34.66 6.66
CA LEU A 212 -12.41 33.60 7.45
C LEU A 212 -13.52 34.14 8.37
N ASP A 213 -13.34 35.34 8.90
CA ASP A 213 -14.32 36.01 9.75
C ASP A 213 -15.55 36.49 8.96
N ASN A 214 -15.40 36.77 7.65
CA ASN A 214 -16.48 37.27 6.80
C ASN A 214 -17.36 36.19 6.13
N LEU A 215 -17.02 34.91 6.32
CA LEU A 215 -17.83 33.80 5.81
C LEU A 215 -19.13 33.64 6.64
N LYS A 216 -20.26 33.38 5.98
CA LYS A 216 -21.58 33.26 6.64
C LYS A 216 -21.67 32.09 7.62
N GLU A 217 -21.00 31.00 7.33
CA GLU A 217 -21.02 29.77 8.13
C GLU A 217 -20.18 29.94 9.40
N LYS A 218 -20.50 29.22 10.48
CA LYS A 218 -19.67 29.22 11.69
C LYS A 218 -18.31 28.56 11.42
N SER A 219 -17.27 29.05 12.09
CA SER A 219 -15.92 28.45 11.99
C SER A 219 -15.95 26.96 12.32
N PHE A 220 -15.21 26.16 11.54
CA PHE A 220 -15.08 24.73 11.78
C PHE A 220 -14.52 24.42 13.18
N LEU A 221 -13.65 25.29 13.70
CA LEU A 221 -13.06 25.14 15.04
C LEU A 221 -14.12 25.10 16.17
N ALA A 222 -15.26 25.77 15.99
CA ALA A 222 -16.35 25.77 16.97
C ALA A 222 -17.08 24.42 17.04
N HIS A 223 -17.03 23.62 15.96
CA HIS A 223 -17.69 22.32 15.86
C HIS A 223 -16.84 21.18 16.43
N LEU A 224 -15.53 21.38 16.61
CA LEU A 224 -14.62 20.36 17.16
C LEU A 224 -15.02 19.93 18.59
N ASN A 225 -15.65 20.83 19.34
CA ASN A 225 -16.13 20.56 20.70
C ASN A 225 -17.39 19.66 20.71
N GLN A 226 -18.04 19.44 19.57
CA GLN A 226 -19.24 18.63 19.40
C GLN A 226 -18.89 17.34 18.65
N SER A 227 -18.11 16.46 19.29
CA SER A 227 -17.57 15.23 18.68
C SER A 227 -18.64 14.24 18.20
N GLU A 228 -19.90 14.40 18.59
CA GLU A 228 -21.00 13.52 18.21
C GLU A 228 -21.45 13.68 16.75
N PHE A 229 -21.41 14.90 16.21
CA PHE A 229 -21.93 15.17 14.87
C PHE A 229 -20.82 15.50 13.88
N HIS A 230 -20.80 14.76 12.78
CA HIS A 230 -19.89 15.04 11.69
C HIS A 230 -20.37 16.26 10.89
N SER A 231 -19.50 17.26 10.76
CA SER A 231 -19.68 18.37 9.82
C SER A 231 -18.48 18.45 8.88
N PRO A 232 -18.68 18.43 7.55
CA PRO A 232 -17.62 18.74 6.60
C PRO A 232 -17.07 20.15 6.84
N PRO A 233 -15.75 20.36 6.76
CA PRO A 233 -15.18 21.69 6.91
C PRO A 233 -15.53 22.62 5.74
N ARG A 234 -15.99 23.84 6.06
CA ARG A 234 -16.34 24.88 5.08
C ARG A 234 -15.21 25.30 4.12
N LEU A 235 -13.95 25.02 4.49
CA LEU A 235 -12.76 25.37 3.71
C LEU A 235 -12.31 24.26 2.74
N ASN A 236 -12.95 23.08 2.75
CA ASN A 236 -12.62 21.97 1.84
C ASN A 236 -12.53 22.37 0.36
N PRO A 237 -13.44 23.19 -0.22
CA PRO A 237 -13.35 23.58 -1.63
C PRO A 237 -12.02 24.21 -2.01
N LEU A 238 -11.42 24.99 -1.10
CA LEU A 238 -10.13 25.65 -1.28
C LEU A 238 -8.97 24.70 -0.95
N ILE A 239 -9.06 24.02 0.19
CA ILE A 239 -8.01 23.09 0.64
C ILE A 239 -7.78 22.00 -0.39
N HIS A 240 -8.84 21.40 -0.95
CA HIS A 240 -8.76 20.34 -1.98
C HIS A 240 -8.11 20.77 -3.31
N GLN A 241 -7.84 22.07 -3.50
CA GLN A 241 -7.12 22.60 -4.66
C GLN A 241 -5.64 22.87 -4.36
N LEU A 242 -5.20 22.70 -3.12
CA LEU A 242 -3.80 22.87 -2.74
C LEU A 242 -2.94 21.74 -3.30
N ASN A 243 -1.74 22.11 -3.75
CA ASN A 243 -0.70 21.15 -4.10
C ASN A 243 0.27 20.99 -2.92
N LEU A 244 0.12 19.89 -2.17
CA LEU A 244 0.91 19.66 -0.96
C LEU A 244 2.37 19.33 -1.20
N SER A 245 2.74 18.92 -2.42
CA SER A 245 4.15 18.75 -2.77
C SER A 245 4.94 20.07 -2.71
N CYS A 246 4.24 21.20 -2.85
CA CYS A 246 4.81 22.54 -2.77
C CYS A 246 4.60 23.20 -1.41
N LEU A 247 3.69 22.69 -0.57
CA LEU A 247 3.35 23.31 0.71
C LEU A 247 4.48 23.10 1.74
N THR A 248 5.33 24.11 1.93
CA THR A 248 6.42 24.04 2.90
C THR A 248 5.96 24.27 4.33
N VAL A 249 6.77 23.84 5.30
CA VAL A 249 6.52 24.11 6.73
C VAL A 249 6.37 25.62 7.00
N ALA A 250 7.18 26.46 6.36
CA ALA A 250 7.08 27.92 6.49
C ALA A 250 5.74 28.46 5.98
N GLN A 251 5.19 27.89 4.91
CA GLN A 251 3.87 28.28 4.40
C GLN A 251 2.74 27.84 5.34
N ILE A 252 2.84 26.67 5.97
CA ILE A 252 1.88 26.22 6.99
C ILE A 252 1.87 27.16 8.19
N GLU A 253 3.02 27.71 8.57
CA GLU A 253 3.10 28.69 9.67
C GLU A 253 2.34 30.00 9.38
N LEU A 254 2.11 30.34 8.11
CA LEU A 254 1.33 31.51 7.72
C LEU A 254 -0.19 31.26 7.80
N LEU A 255 -0.63 30.00 7.74
CA LEU A 255 -2.05 29.66 7.72
C LEU A 255 -2.74 29.96 9.06
N GLN A 256 -4.01 30.34 8.98
CA GLN A 256 -4.86 30.49 10.16
C GLN A 256 -5.20 29.11 10.77
N PRO A 257 -5.45 29.01 12.09
CA PRO A 257 -5.68 27.73 12.76
C PRO A 257 -6.81 26.88 12.15
N GLU A 258 -7.90 27.51 11.69
CA GLU A 258 -9.01 26.80 11.04
C GLU A 258 -8.59 26.12 9.72
N ALA A 259 -7.75 26.79 8.92
CA ALA A 259 -7.22 26.24 7.68
C ALA A 259 -6.27 25.06 7.97
N CYS A 260 -5.44 25.17 9.00
CA CYS A 260 -4.55 24.08 9.43
C CYS A 260 -5.34 22.85 9.88
N VAL A 261 -6.37 23.01 10.71
CA VAL A 261 -7.20 21.88 11.16
C VAL A 261 -7.98 21.29 9.99
N THR A 262 -8.50 22.13 9.07
CA THR A 262 -9.16 21.62 7.86
C THR A 262 -8.20 20.82 6.99
N LEU A 263 -6.95 21.27 6.85
CA LEU A 263 -5.92 20.54 6.11
C LEU A 263 -5.66 19.15 6.72
N LEU A 264 -5.62 19.03 8.04
CA LEU A 264 -5.48 17.74 8.73
C LEU A 264 -6.70 16.82 8.56
N CYS A 265 -7.88 17.39 8.32
CA CYS A 265 -9.14 16.67 8.07
C CYS A 265 -9.40 16.40 6.57
N SER A 266 -8.46 16.77 5.69
CA SER A 266 -8.65 16.70 4.25
C SER A 266 -8.34 15.29 3.70
N ILE A 267 -9.38 14.49 3.46
CA ILE A 267 -9.28 13.11 2.94
C ILE A 267 -8.36 12.98 1.70
N PRO A 268 -8.40 13.86 0.69
CA PRO A 268 -7.51 13.76 -0.48
C PRO A 268 -6.01 13.80 -0.16
N HIS A 269 -5.66 14.33 1.00
CA HIS A 269 -4.32 14.75 1.35
C HIS A 269 -3.64 13.88 2.40
N PHE A 270 -4.34 12.91 3.00
CA PHE A 270 -3.81 12.10 4.09
C PHE A 270 -2.49 11.39 3.75
N HIS A 271 -2.34 10.91 2.52
CA HIS A 271 -1.13 10.23 2.05
C HIS A 271 0.02 11.18 1.65
N GLN A 272 -0.22 12.50 1.61
CA GLN A 272 0.76 13.50 1.14
C GLN A 272 1.37 14.33 2.26
N LEU A 273 0.69 14.42 3.41
CA LEU A 273 1.18 15.16 4.57
C LEU A 273 2.31 14.39 5.24
N SER A 274 3.46 15.05 5.39
CA SER A 274 4.60 14.54 6.14
C SER A 274 4.46 14.79 7.64
N GLU A 275 5.17 13.99 8.45
CA GLU A 275 5.17 14.12 9.92
C GLU A 275 5.49 15.55 10.39
N LYS A 276 6.49 16.21 9.79
CA LYS A 276 6.86 17.60 10.12
C LYS A 276 5.75 18.62 9.81
N GLN A 277 4.97 18.38 8.75
CA GLN A 277 3.84 19.25 8.42
C GLN A 277 2.70 19.03 9.43
N VAL A 278 2.43 17.77 9.80
CA VAL A 278 1.44 17.42 10.83
C VAL A 278 1.82 18.05 12.18
N GLU A 279 3.07 17.91 12.61
CA GLU A 279 3.59 18.54 13.84
C GLU A 279 3.29 20.05 13.87
N LYS A 280 3.57 20.75 12.77
CA LYS A 280 3.34 22.20 12.66
C LYS A 280 1.87 22.58 12.67
N ILE A 281 1.00 21.75 12.10
CA ILE A 281 -0.45 21.91 12.19
C ILE A 281 -0.91 21.73 13.65
N LEU A 282 -0.43 20.70 14.36
CA LEU A 282 -0.76 20.46 15.76
C LEU A 282 -0.31 21.63 16.66
N LEU A 283 0.88 22.18 16.43
CA LEU A 283 1.41 23.34 17.18
C LEU A 283 0.54 24.59 17.01
N LYS A 284 -0.14 24.76 15.87
CA LYS A 284 -1.06 25.87 15.62
C LYS A 284 -2.40 25.73 16.33
N TYR A 285 -2.83 24.49 16.63
CA TYR A 285 -4.07 24.22 17.37
C TYR A 285 -3.89 23.03 18.33
N PRO A 286 -3.16 23.20 19.45
CA PRO A 286 -2.81 22.11 20.37
C PRO A 286 -3.96 21.83 21.33
N LYS A 287 -5.11 21.39 20.81
CA LYS A 287 -6.27 21.01 21.62
C LYS A 287 -6.59 19.52 21.49
N PRO A 288 -6.79 18.79 22.60
CA PRO A 288 -7.21 17.39 22.58
C PRO A 288 -8.50 17.14 21.80
N ASP A 289 -9.43 18.10 21.82
CA ASP A 289 -10.72 18.02 21.11
C ASP A 289 -10.55 17.77 19.61
N MET A 290 -9.47 18.27 19.02
CA MET A 290 -9.16 18.03 17.62
C MET A 290 -8.80 16.56 17.37
N ILE A 291 -7.98 15.95 18.24
CA ILE A 291 -7.62 14.53 18.15
C ILE A 291 -8.87 13.67 18.36
N ALA A 292 -9.70 14.01 19.34
CA ALA A 292 -10.97 13.32 19.59
C ALA A 292 -11.90 13.40 18.37
N TYR A 293 -12.05 14.58 17.76
CA TYR A 293 -12.86 14.77 16.56
C TYR A 293 -12.29 13.97 15.37
N TRP A 294 -10.97 14.03 15.15
CA TRP A 294 -10.31 13.34 14.05
C TRP A 294 -10.46 11.82 14.16
N LEU A 295 -10.22 11.25 15.35
CA LEU A 295 -10.36 9.81 15.58
C LEU A 295 -11.80 9.34 15.39
N ASN A 296 -12.80 10.15 15.77
CA ASN A 296 -14.21 9.76 15.64
C ASN A 296 -14.71 9.79 14.18
N HIS A 297 -14.24 10.74 13.37
CA HIS A 297 -14.83 11.01 12.04
C HIS A 297 -13.92 10.70 10.85
N TYR A 298 -12.60 10.68 11.05
CA TYR A 298 -11.61 10.53 9.98
C TYR A 298 -10.76 9.26 10.05
N SER A 299 -10.65 8.59 11.21
CA SER A 299 -9.79 7.40 11.37
C SER A 299 -10.11 6.22 10.47
N SER A 300 -11.37 6.10 10.00
CA SER A 300 -11.83 5.03 9.12
C SER A 300 -11.96 5.47 7.65
N ARG A 301 -11.40 6.63 7.28
CA ARG A 301 -11.47 7.16 5.92
C ARG A 301 -10.32 6.62 5.06
N PRO A 302 -10.43 6.68 3.72
CA PRO A 302 -9.38 6.22 2.82
C PRO A 302 -8.04 6.88 3.14
N ASN A 303 -6.95 6.11 3.18
CA ASN A 303 -5.60 6.60 3.48
C ASN A 303 -5.41 7.25 4.87
N ALA A 304 -6.37 7.13 5.79
CA ALA A 304 -6.27 7.75 7.12
C ALA A 304 -5.14 7.15 7.99
N HIS A 305 -4.68 5.94 7.68
CA HIS A 305 -3.58 5.28 8.39
C HIS A 305 -2.27 6.08 8.37
N PHE A 306 -2.01 6.89 7.33
CA PHE A 306 -0.83 7.77 7.28
C PHE A 306 -0.87 8.86 8.36
N ILE A 307 -1.99 9.57 8.47
CA ILE A 307 -2.15 10.61 9.50
C ILE A 307 -2.20 9.98 10.88
N LEU A 308 -2.88 8.84 11.04
CA LEU A 308 -2.91 8.11 12.30
C LEU A 308 -1.51 7.71 12.77
N ALA A 309 -0.63 7.27 11.86
CA ALA A 309 0.77 6.98 12.18
C ALA A 309 1.52 8.23 12.66
N HIS A 310 1.35 9.37 11.98
CA HIS A 310 1.93 10.64 12.43
C HIS A 310 1.39 11.09 13.80
N LEU A 311 0.09 10.94 14.05
CA LEU A 311 -0.50 11.25 15.35
C LEU A 311 0.01 10.32 16.45
N MET A 312 0.16 9.03 16.17
CA MET A 312 0.75 8.06 17.11
C MET A 312 2.22 8.37 17.39
N ASN A 313 2.99 8.93 16.46
CA ASN A 313 4.38 9.31 16.72
C ASN A 313 4.51 10.61 17.55
N LEU A 314 3.61 11.57 17.32
CA LEU A 314 3.70 12.91 17.89
C LEU A 314 2.92 13.07 19.21
N VAL A 315 1.76 12.41 19.32
CA VAL A 315 0.77 12.59 20.40
C VAL A 315 0.12 11.27 20.85
N ASP A 316 0.92 10.20 20.95
CA ASP A 316 0.48 8.85 21.37
C ASP A 316 -0.43 8.84 22.59
N VAL A 317 -0.04 9.51 23.68
CA VAL A 317 -0.79 9.53 24.94
C VAL A 317 -2.23 10.02 24.72
N HIS A 318 -2.40 11.12 23.99
CA HIS A 318 -3.72 11.67 23.69
C HIS A 318 -4.53 10.76 22.77
N VAL A 319 -3.90 10.13 21.78
CA VAL A 319 -4.58 9.17 20.90
C VAL A 319 -5.06 7.95 21.71
N VAL A 320 -4.20 7.41 22.58
CA VAL A 320 -4.52 6.25 23.42
C VAL A 320 -5.66 6.58 24.40
N ASP A 321 -5.61 7.75 25.04
CA ASP A 321 -6.66 8.20 25.96
C ASP A 321 -8.01 8.31 25.26
N GLU A 322 -8.05 8.90 24.07
CA GLU A 322 -9.28 9.01 23.29
C GLU A 322 -9.78 7.65 22.80
N LEU A 323 -8.89 6.77 22.31
CA LEU A 323 -9.25 5.41 21.91
C LEU A 323 -9.81 4.59 23.08
N ASN A 324 -9.36 4.84 24.31
CA ASN A 324 -9.88 4.17 25.50
C ASN A 324 -11.29 4.65 25.90
N LYS A 325 -11.72 5.85 25.47
CA LYS A 325 -13.07 6.38 25.69
C LYS A 325 -14.08 5.91 24.64
N MET A 326 -13.61 5.44 23.48
CA MET A 326 -14.45 4.98 22.37
C MET A 326 -15.09 3.62 22.61
N ASP A 327 -16.14 3.34 21.84
CA ASP A 327 -16.75 2.00 21.81
C ASP A 327 -15.73 0.94 21.39
N SER A 328 -15.85 -0.25 22.00
CA SER A 328 -14.93 -1.37 21.80
C SER A 328 -14.83 -1.82 20.34
N THR A 329 -15.92 -1.74 19.57
CA THR A 329 -15.92 -2.15 18.16
C THR A 329 -15.14 -1.16 17.31
N LYS A 330 -15.39 0.15 17.48
CA LYS A 330 -14.64 1.21 16.76
C LYS A 330 -13.17 1.19 17.10
N LYS A 331 -12.84 1.05 18.40
CA LYS A 331 -11.47 0.91 18.87
C LYS A 331 -10.75 -0.26 18.19
N GLU A 332 -11.39 -1.43 18.15
CA GLU A 332 -10.82 -2.61 17.50
C GLU A 332 -10.64 -2.39 16.00
N THR A 333 -11.57 -1.74 15.31
CA THR A 333 -11.42 -1.41 13.88
C THR A 333 -10.20 -0.53 13.62
N ILE A 334 -9.97 0.49 14.45
CA ILE A 334 -8.81 1.37 14.33
C ILE A 334 -7.51 0.59 14.60
N ILE A 335 -7.48 -0.23 15.64
CA ILE A 335 -6.30 -1.05 15.95
C ILE A 335 -6.02 -2.09 14.85
N MET A 336 -7.06 -2.73 14.31
CA MET A 336 -6.89 -3.63 13.16
C MET A 336 -6.33 -2.91 11.94
N ASN A 337 -6.77 -1.68 11.67
CA ASN A 337 -6.19 -0.84 10.61
C ASN A 337 -4.69 -0.56 10.87
N MET A 338 -4.30 -0.31 12.13
CA MET A 338 -2.87 -0.20 12.49
C MET A 338 -2.09 -1.51 12.26
N VAL A 339 -2.69 -2.66 12.58
CA VAL A 339 -2.08 -3.98 12.36
C VAL A 339 -1.95 -4.32 10.87
N GLU A 340 -2.87 -3.86 10.03
CA GLU A 340 -2.81 -4.04 8.57
C GLU A 340 -1.75 -3.16 7.88
N HIS A 341 -1.33 -2.09 8.56
CA HIS A 341 -0.32 -1.13 8.10
C HIS A 341 0.86 -1.03 9.09
N LEU A 342 1.22 -2.15 9.70
CA LEU A 342 2.16 -2.21 10.82
C LEU A 342 3.55 -1.65 10.47
N GLU A 343 3.91 -1.59 9.18
CA GLU A 343 5.11 -0.92 8.68
C GLU A 343 5.20 0.57 9.05
N LEU A 344 4.07 1.22 9.37
CA LEU A 344 4.00 2.63 9.77
C LEU A 344 3.98 2.85 11.29
N PHE A 345 3.80 1.80 12.09
CA PHE A 345 3.59 1.89 13.54
C PHE A 345 4.68 1.17 14.33
N ASP A 346 4.90 1.56 15.59
CA ASP A 346 5.76 0.81 16.50
C ASP A 346 5.08 -0.52 16.91
N PRO A 347 5.62 -1.68 16.50
CA PRO A 347 5.04 -2.98 16.82
C PRO A 347 5.09 -3.31 18.32
N THR A 348 5.90 -2.58 19.10
CA THR A 348 6.05 -2.80 20.55
C THR A 348 5.06 -2.01 21.40
N HIS A 349 4.27 -1.12 20.76
CA HIS A 349 3.40 -0.21 21.47
C HIS A 349 2.29 -0.94 22.27
N PRO A 350 2.07 -0.61 23.56
CA PRO A 350 1.14 -1.35 24.44
C PRO A 350 -0.30 -1.46 23.91
N LEU A 351 -0.77 -0.45 23.16
CA LEU A 351 -2.09 -0.43 22.55
C LEU A 351 -2.32 -1.65 21.62
N LEU A 352 -1.33 -1.98 20.79
CA LEU A 352 -1.44 -3.07 19.81
C LEU A 352 -1.40 -4.44 20.49
N ILE A 353 -0.77 -4.51 21.66
CA ILE A 353 -0.49 -5.75 22.37
C ILE A 353 -1.65 -6.13 23.33
N ASN A 354 -2.63 -5.25 23.57
CA ASN A 354 -3.70 -5.46 24.56
C ASN A 354 -5.06 -5.83 23.94
N GLN A 355 -5.75 -6.83 24.52
CA GLN A 355 -7.09 -7.34 24.11
C GLN A 355 -7.13 -7.88 22.67
N ASN A 356 -8.02 -8.84 22.38
CA ASN A 356 -8.19 -9.46 21.05
C ASN A 356 -6.87 -9.95 20.39
N GLU A 357 -5.92 -10.37 21.21
CA GLU A 357 -4.53 -10.68 20.86
C GLU A 357 -4.44 -11.78 19.77
N GLU A 358 -5.33 -12.77 19.81
CA GLU A 358 -5.34 -13.86 18.82
C GLU A 358 -5.83 -13.43 17.44
N LYS A 359 -6.90 -12.64 17.35
CA LYS A 359 -7.43 -12.17 16.05
C LYS A 359 -6.37 -11.32 15.34
N ARG A 360 -5.72 -10.41 16.08
CA ARG A 360 -4.63 -9.58 15.57
C ARG A 360 -3.42 -10.41 15.17
N LEU A 361 -3.08 -11.44 15.95
CA LEU A 361 -2.03 -12.41 15.60
C LEU A 361 -2.34 -13.12 14.27
N ILE A 362 -3.55 -13.65 14.10
CA ILE A 362 -3.98 -14.32 12.87
C ILE A 362 -3.81 -13.39 11.67
N THR A 363 -4.30 -12.15 11.76
CA THR A 363 -4.19 -11.18 10.66
C THR A 363 -2.73 -10.82 10.37
N ALA A 364 -1.91 -10.59 11.40
CA ALA A 364 -0.49 -10.28 11.22
C ALA A 364 0.27 -11.43 10.54
N ILE A 365 0.02 -12.69 10.95
CA ILE A 365 0.65 -13.86 10.31
C ILE A 365 0.19 -13.99 8.85
N GLN A 366 -1.10 -13.81 8.58
CA GLN A 366 -1.63 -13.86 7.21
C GLN A 366 -0.97 -12.79 6.33
N ARG A 367 -0.97 -11.53 6.75
CA ARG A 367 -0.31 -10.42 6.03
C ARG A 367 1.16 -10.71 5.73
N TYR A 368 1.89 -11.23 6.72
CA TYR A 368 3.28 -11.63 6.54
C TYR A 368 3.45 -12.76 5.52
N LEU A 369 2.63 -13.83 5.59
CA LEU A 369 2.71 -14.97 4.68
C LEU A 369 2.33 -14.63 3.24
N TYR A 370 1.44 -13.64 3.02
CA TYR A 370 0.99 -13.22 1.68
C TYR A 370 1.80 -12.05 1.08
N GLY A 371 2.97 -11.72 1.64
CA GLY A 371 4.00 -10.91 0.95
C GLY A 371 4.38 -9.60 1.62
N GLN A 372 3.86 -9.28 2.81
CA GLN A 372 4.35 -8.16 3.62
C GLN A 372 5.48 -8.61 4.56
N HIS A 373 6.63 -8.99 3.98
CA HIS A 373 7.82 -9.44 4.72
C HIS A 373 8.58 -8.30 5.41
N HIS A 374 7.89 -7.49 6.21
CA HIS A 374 8.47 -6.38 6.95
C HIS A 374 8.86 -6.80 8.38
N ASP A 375 9.98 -6.27 8.90
CA ASP A 375 10.51 -6.61 10.22
C ASP A 375 9.53 -6.28 11.37
N ALA A 376 8.67 -5.28 11.17
CA ALA A 376 7.62 -4.91 12.13
C ALA A 376 6.65 -6.08 12.39
N TYR A 377 6.24 -6.81 11.34
CA TYR A 377 5.39 -7.99 11.47
C TYR A 377 6.09 -9.12 12.21
N VAL A 378 7.36 -9.38 11.91
CA VAL A 378 8.16 -10.40 12.62
C VAL A 378 8.22 -10.10 14.12
N THR A 379 8.51 -8.83 14.45
CA THR A 379 8.62 -8.37 15.84
C THR A 379 7.28 -8.50 16.57
N TYR A 380 6.19 -8.02 15.96
CA TYR A 380 4.85 -8.06 16.53
C TYR A 380 4.35 -9.49 16.75
N ILE A 381 4.51 -10.38 15.77
CA ILE A 381 4.12 -11.79 15.87
C ILE A 381 4.87 -12.46 17.03
N LYS A 382 6.19 -12.28 17.14
CA LYS A 382 6.99 -12.83 18.25
C LYS A 382 6.49 -12.34 19.61
N LEU A 383 6.24 -11.03 19.74
CA LEU A 383 5.77 -10.41 20.98
C LEU A 383 4.41 -10.94 21.41
N LEU A 384 3.43 -10.98 20.50
CA LEU A 384 2.09 -11.49 20.80
C LEU A 384 2.12 -12.97 21.19
N VAL A 385 2.85 -13.80 20.45
CA VAL A 385 2.93 -15.23 20.77
C VAL A 385 3.60 -15.43 22.13
N TYR A 386 4.70 -14.74 22.43
CA TYR A 386 5.33 -14.83 23.75
C TYR A 386 4.40 -14.40 24.88
N LYS A 387 3.63 -13.33 24.69
CA LYS A 387 2.64 -12.86 25.67
C LYS A 387 1.54 -13.91 25.90
N LEU A 388 0.98 -14.46 24.82
CA LEU A 388 -0.07 -15.48 24.88
C LEU A 388 0.43 -16.78 25.52
N LEU A 389 1.65 -17.22 25.19
CA LEU A 389 2.30 -18.38 25.81
C LEU A 389 2.51 -18.17 27.31
N ASN A 390 3.02 -17.01 27.72
CA ASN A 390 3.24 -16.70 29.15
C ASN A 390 1.94 -16.69 29.97
N ARG A 391 0.80 -16.44 29.31
CA ARG A 391 -0.54 -16.50 29.92
C ARG A 391 -1.18 -17.90 29.87
N ASN A 392 -0.48 -18.90 29.33
CA ASN A 392 -1.04 -20.22 29.03
C ASN A 392 -2.33 -20.16 28.17
N TYR A 393 -2.39 -19.23 27.23
CA TYR A 393 -3.52 -19.08 26.34
C TYR A 393 -3.72 -20.33 25.45
N GLN A 394 -4.97 -20.75 25.26
CA GLN A 394 -5.32 -21.83 24.34
C GLN A 394 -5.59 -21.26 22.95
N PHE A 395 -4.69 -21.52 22.02
CA PHE A 395 -4.83 -21.06 20.64
C PHE A 395 -5.97 -21.79 19.91
N SER A 396 -6.65 -21.09 19.02
CA SER A 396 -7.56 -21.70 18.05
C SER A 396 -6.78 -22.60 17.07
N PRO A 397 -7.44 -23.60 16.46
CA PRO A 397 -6.83 -24.43 15.41
C PRO A 397 -6.25 -23.60 14.26
N GLN A 398 -6.96 -22.53 13.85
CA GLN A 398 -6.53 -21.63 12.79
C GLN A 398 -5.24 -20.89 13.16
N ALA A 399 -5.15 -20.33 14.36
CA ALA A 399 -3.93 -19.67 14.82
C ALA A 399 -2.75 -20.65 14.86
N MET A 400 -2.95 -21.88 15.34
CA MET A 400 -1.90 -22.89 15.36
C MET A 400 -1.48 -23.34 13.97
N GLN A 401 -2.40 -23.50 13.02
CA GLN A 401 -2.07 -23.79 11.64
C GLN A 401 -1.16 -22.71 11.03
N LEU A 402 -1.50 -21.44 11.26
CA LEU A 402 -0.70 -20.31 10.78
C LEU A 402 0.68 -20.25 11.45
N LEU A 403 0.76 -20.48 12.76
CA LEU A 403 2.03 -20.59 13.49
C LEU A 403 2.88 -21.75 12.99
N ILE A 404 2.26 -22.88 12.65
CA ILE A 404 2.96 -24.03 12.05
C ILE A 404 3.56 -23.65 10.69
N CYS A 405 2.83 -22.87 9.88
CA CYS A 405 3.34 -22.39 8.59
C CYS A 405 4.58 -21.50 8.74
N LEU A 406 4.69 -20.73 9.82
CA LEU A 406 5.86 -19.89 10.09
C LEU A 406 7.12 -20.68 10.48
N ASN A 407 6.99 -21.95 10.88
CA ASN A 407 8.12 -22.73 11.41
C ASN A 407 9.27 -22.91 10.42
N ASN A 408 8.99 -22.92 9.12
CA ASN A 408 10.01 -23.14 8.09
C ASN A 408 10.81 -21.88 7.76
N LEU A 409 10.47 -20.74 8.35
CA LEU A 409 11.09 -19.46 8.12
C LEU A 409 12.18 -19.17 9.15
N GLU A 410 13.30 -18.61 8.69
CA GLU A 410 14.47 -18.42 9.55
C GLU A 410 14.21 -17.41 10.67
N GLU A 411 13.41 -16.40 10.38
CA GLU A 411 13.08 -15.32 11.30
C GLU A 411 12.34 -15.83 12.55
N PHE A 412 11.63 -16.96 12.45
CA PHE A 412 10.81 -17.53 13.51
C PHE A 412 11.41 -18.76 14.21
N LYS A 413 12.65 -19.16 13.90
CA LYS A 413 13.29 -20.36 14.50
C LYS A 413 13.24 -20.42 16.05
N GLU A 414 13.39 -19.28 16.73
CA GLU A 414 13.30 -19.21 18.20
C GLU A 414 11.88 -19.53 18.71
N LEU A 415 10.87 -19.07 17.98
CA LEU A 415 9.46 -19.29 18.27
C LEU A 415 9.15 -20.79 18.24
N ASN A 416 9.67 -21.50 17.24
CA ASN A 416 9.43 -22.92 17.01
C ASN A 416 9.77 -23.76 18.25
N ASN A 417 10.90 -23.47 18.90
CA ASN A 417 11.33 -24.18 20.11
C ASN A 417 10.37 -23.96 21.28
N LYS A 418 9.76 -22.77 21.37
CA LYS A 418 8.84 -22.40 22.44
C LYS A 418 7.43 -22.93 22.21
N ILE A 419 6.96 -22.98 20.96
CA ILE A 419 5.64 -23.52 20.62
C ILE A 419 5.62 -25.04 20.39
N ALA A 420 6.79 -25.70 20.36
CA ALA A 420 6.91 -27.12 20.04
C ALA A 420 5.98 -28.04 20.88
N TYR A 421 5.82 -27.75 22.17
CA TYR A 421 4.91 -28.55 23.02
C TYR A 421 3.44 -28.40 22.61
N LEU A 422 3.03 -27.19 22.18
CA LEU A 422 1.69 -26.95 21.64
C LEU A 422 1.54 -27.62 20.29
N THR A 423 2.52 -27.49 19.39
CA THR A 423 2.50 -28.17 18.08
C THR A 423 2.27 -29.67 18.26
N ASN A 424 2.97 -30.32 19.20
CA ASN A 424 2.77 -31.74 19.50
C ASN A 424 1.38 -32.03 20.06
N TYR A 425 0.84 -31.15 20.92
CA TYR A 425 -0.52 -31.28 21.45
C TYR A 425 -1.57 -31.19 20.35
N TYR A 426 -1.53 -30.16 19.50
CA TYR A 426 -2.51 -29.98 18.42
C TYR A 426 -2.42 -31.07 17.35
N LEU A 427 -1.21 -31.55 17.02
CA LEU A 427 -1.05 -32.70 16.12
C LEU A 427 -1.71 -33.95 16.70
N ARG A 428 -1.57 -34.22 18.01
CA ARG A 428 -2.23 -35.34 18.68
C ARG A 428 -3.74 -35.16 18.75
N ALA A 429 -4.20 -33.98 19.14
CA ALA A 429 -5.62 -33.67 19.23
C ALA A 429 -6.33 -33.83 17.88
N SER A 430 -5.71 -33.30 16.81
CA SER A 430 -6.25 -33.41 15.44
C SER A 430 -6.21 -34.85 14.93
N ALA A 431 -5.16 -35.61 15.24
CA ALA A 431 -5.08 -37.03 14.89
C ALA A 431 -6.17 -37.87 15.59
N GLN A 432 -6.51 -37.54 16.85
CA GLN A 432 -7.57 -38.21 17.59
C GLN A 432 -8.97 -37.83 17.10
N SER A 433 -9.21 -36.55 16.79
CA SER A 433 -10.49 -36.09 16.24
C SER A 433 -10.69 -36.50 14.78
N GLY A 434 -9.62 -36.90 14.09
CA GLY A 434 -9.64 -37.20 12.67
C GLY A 434 -9.61 -35.96 11.79
N ASP A 435 -9.32 -34.79 12.34
CA ASP A 435 -9.20 -33.54 11.61
C ASP A 435 -7.84 -33.46 10.90
N SER A 436 -7.87 -33.24 9.58
CA SER A 436 -6.68 -33.05 8.76
C SER A 436 -6.39 -31.59 8.42
N SER A 437 -7.23 -30.65 8.89
CA SER A 437 -7.16 -29.22 8.57
C SER A 437 -5.78 -28.59 8.75
N LEU A 438 -5.03 -29.01 9.77
CA LEU A 438 -3.65 -28.55 10.05
C LEU A 438 -2.70 -28.67 8.86
N PHE A 439 -2.96 -29.59 7.94
CA PHE A 439 -2.12 -29.83 6.76
C PHE A 439 -2.69 -29.25 5.46
N TYR A 440 -3.77 -28.46 5.52
CA TYR A 440 -4.38 -27.84 4.35
C TYR A 440 -4.52 -26.33 4.52
N ASN A 441 -3.82 -25.53 3.71
CA ASN A 441 -4.04 -24.09 3.63
C ASN A 441 -4.98 -23.79 2.46
N ASP A 442 -6.08 -23.07 2.67
CA ASP A 442 -7.04 -22.72 1.60
C ASP A 442 -7.47 -23.95 0.76
N SER A 443 -7.82 -25.06 1.44
CA SER A 443 -8.17 -26.38 0.86
C SER A 443 -7.05 -27.10 0.09
N ARG A 444 -5.82 -26.58 0.12
CA ARG A 444 -4.65 -27.10 -0.58
C ARG A 444 -3.65 -27.73 0.39
N ILE A 445 -3.16 -28.93 0.08
CA ILE A 445 -2.16 -29.62 0.90
C ILE A 445 -0.90 -28.77 1.10
N ASN A 446 -0.46 -28.66 2.35
CA ASN A 446 0.74 -27.93 2.74
C ASN A 446 1.86 -28.93 3.08
N ILE A 447 2.65 -29.29 2.06
CA ILE A 447 3.75 -30.26 2.19
C ILE A 447 4.81 -29.81 3.18
N THR A 448 5.04 -28.49 3.28
CA THR A 448 6.03 -27.94 4.21
C THR A 448 5.63 -28.16 5.67
N SER A 449 4.34 -28.05 6.00
CA SER A 449 3.81 -28.39 7.32
C SER A 449 3.91 -29.90 7.60
N MET A 450 3.59 -30.75 6.62
CA MET A 450 3.65 -32.21 6.77
C MET A 450 5.06 -32.74 6.98
N THR A 451 6.03 -32.15 6.28
CA THR A 451 7.44 -32.58 6.32
C THR A 451 8.25 -31.93 7.42
N GLN A 452 7.67 -30.97 8.15
CA GLN A 452 8.31 -30.31 9.27
C GLN A 452 8.73 -31.34 10.33
N LEU A 453 9.95 -31.19 10.83
CA LEU A 453 10.47 -32.03 11.91
C LEU A 453 9.85 -31.66 13.26
N VAL A 454 9.34 -32.66 13.96
CA VAL A 454 8.72 -32.54 15.28
C VAL A 454 9.78 -32.67 16.37
N GLN A 455 9.75 -31.78 17.36
CA GLN A 455 10.58 -31.91 18.55
C GLN A 455 9.94 -32.93 19.50
N LEU A 456 10.53 -34.12 19.61
CA LEU A 456 9.97 -35.23 20.38
C LEU A 456 10.00 -35.03 21.91
N ALA A 457 10.91 -34.20 22.41
CA ALA A 457 11.01 -33.87 23.83
C ALA A 457 11.04 -32.34 23.99
N PRO A 458 9.90 -31.65 23.80
CA PRO A 458 9.84 -30.21 23.95
C PRO A 458 9.96 -29.85 25.43
N LYS A 459 10.67 -28.76 25.72
CA LYS A 459 10.70 -28.20 27.08
C LYS A 459 9.30 -27.65 27.37
N ILE A 460 8.57 -28.30 28.25
CA ILE A 460 7.30 -27.76 28.75
C ILE A 460 7.64 -26.46 29.48
N PRO A 461 6.97 -25.34 29.19
CA PRO A 461 7.17 -24.12 29.95
C PRO A 461 6.83 -24.41 31.41
N THR A 462 7.86 -24.53 32.23
CA THR A 462 7.70 -24.42 33.68
C THR A 462 7.31 -22.98 33.95
N LYS A 463 6.50 -22.72 34.98
CA LYS A 463 6.21 -21.35 35.45
C LYS A 463 7.55 -20.70 35.85
N SER A 464 8.27 -20.16 34.89
CA SER A 464 9.56 -19.55 35.15
C SER A 464 9.24 -18.19 35.76
N LYS A 465 9.74 -17.98 36.98
CA LYS A 465 10.08 -16.62 37.45
C LYS A 465 11.28 -16.10 36.65
N GLU A 466 11.27 -16.24 35.33
CA GLU A 466 12.26 -15.59 34.49
C GLU A 466 11.90 -14.11 34.49
N LYS A 467 12.69 -13.37 35.26
CA LYS A 467 12.99 -11.96 35.00
C LYS A 467 13.63 -11.91 33.61
N SER A 468 12.83 -12.05 32.57
CA SER A 468 13.23 -11.72 31.21
C SER A 468 13.49 -10.23 31.19
N LEU A 469 14.64 -9.81 30.66
CA LEU A 469 14.95 -8.41 30.42
C LEU A 469 13.80 -7.69 29.67
N LEU A 470 13.02 -8.43 28.87
CA LEU A 470 11.81 -7.94 28.21
C LEU A 470 10.62 -7.78 29.20
N SER A 471 10.40 -8.69 30.14
CA SER A 471 9.32 -8.52 31.13
C SER A 471 9.58 -7.38 32.13
N SER A 472 10.85 -7.06 32.40
CA SER A 472 11.22 -5.90 33.21
C SER A 472 11.11 -4.55 32.51
N ILE A 473 11.07 -4.51 31.18
CA ILE A 473 10.89 -3.28 30.39
C ILE A 473 9.39 -3.00 30.12
N PHE A 474 8.54 -4.05 30.08
CA PHE A 474 7.18 -3.94 29.53
C PHE A 474 6.00 -4.19 30.50
N CYS A 475 6.18 -4.13 31.82
CA CYS A 475 5.06 -4.30 32.77
C CYS A 475 5.06 -3.26 33.90
N GLY A 476 4.42 -2.11 33.65
CA GLY A 476 3.98 -1.16 34.68
C GLY A 476 2.54 -1.39 35.16
N ILE A 477 1.88 -2.49 34.78
CA ILE A 477 0.47 -2.74 35.12
C ILE A 477 0.38 -4.03 35.94
N LYS A 478 -0.12 -3.91 37.17
CA LYS A 478 -0.49 -5.04 38.03
C LYS A 478 -1.63 -5.81 37.35
N ILE A 479 -1.33 -6.99 36.83
CA ILE A 479 -2.31 -7.88 36.20
C ILE A 479 -3.01 -8.66 37.32
N SER A 480 -4.33 -8.51 37.40
CA SER A 480 -5.20 -9.34 38.23
C SER A 480 -5.15 -10.80 37.74
N GLU A 481 -4.81 -11.71 38.65
CA GLU A 481 -4.75 -13.15 38.42
C GLU A 481 -6.15 -13.72 38.11
N SER A 482 -6.51 -13.80 36.82
CA SER A 482 -7.59 -14.69 36.39
C SER A 482 -6.99 -16.08 36.17
N SER A 483 -7.45 -17.05 36.96
CA SER A 483 -7.06 -18.46 36.86
C SER A 483 -7.40 -19.02 35.47
N VAL A 484 -6.38 -19.40 34.70
CA VAL A 484 -6.57 -20.13 33.43
C VAL A 484 -5.83 -21.46 33.51
N MET A 485 -6.57 -22.51 33.18
CA MET A 485 -6.11 -23.90 33.15
C MET A 485 -5.04 -24.09 32.08
N THR A 486 -3.90 -24.63 32.49
CA THR A 486 -3.00 -25.32 31.57
C THR A 486 -3.80 -26.38 30.79
N PRO A 487 -3.66 -26.54 29.47
CA PRO A 487 -4.10 -27.76 28.82
C PRO A 487 -3.35 -28.90 29.50
N THR A 488 -4.08 -29.64 30.34
CA THR A 488 -3.61 -30.91 30.89
C THR A 488 -3.26 -31.78 29.69
N ASN A 489 -2.09 -32.41 29.71
CA ASN A 489 -1.67 -33.39 28.69
C ASN A 489 -2.54 -34.65 28.83
N ASP A 490 -3.85 -34.55 28.61
CA ASP A 490 -4.80 -35.66 28.76
C ASP A 490 -4.68 -36.65 27.60
N ILE A 491 -4.01 -36.26 26.51
CA ILE A 491 -3.75 -37.11 25.36
C ILE A 491 -2.40 -37.83 25.53
N PRO A 492 -2.37 -39.15 25.75
CA PRO A 492 -1.12 -39.89 25.92
C PRO A 492 -0.31 -39.92 24.62
N GLU A 493 1.02 -39.88 24.77
CA GLU A 493 1.96 -40.00 23.66
C GLU A 493 2.13 -41.47 23.23
N HIS A 494 2.31 -41.70 21.92
CA HIS A 494 2.44 -43.05 21.38
C HIS A 494 3.72 -43.74 21.88
N PRO A 495 3.67 -45.03 22.29
CA PRO A 495 4.84 -45.74 22.83
C PRO A 495 6.08 -45.76 21.92
N LEU A 496 5.87 -45.68 20.60
CA LEU A 496 6.97 -45.59 19.61
C LEU A 496 7.82 -44.33 19.79
N ILE A 497 7.25 -43.22 20.23
CA ILE A 497 7.99 -41.96 20.39
C ILE A 497 9.12 -42.12 21.41
N ASN A 498 8.85 -42.80 22.54
CA ASN A 498 9.88 -43.10 23.55
C ASN A 498 11.04 -43.92 22.97
N LYS A 499 10.76 -44.86 22.05
CA LYS A 499 11.80 -45.62 21.35
C LYS A 499 12.60 -44.73 20.38
N LEU A 500 11.93 -43.81 19.69
CA LEU A 500 12.55 -42.89 18.74
C LEU A 500 13.44 -41.84 19.43
N ILE A 501 13.01 -41.33 20.59
CA ILE A 501 13.80 -40.44 21.45
C ILE A 501 15.10 -41.13 21.88
N LYS A 502 15.02 -42.37 22.41
CA LYS A 502 16.19 -43.15 22.83
C LYS A 502 17.20 -43.34 21.69
N ASN A 503 16.70 -43.53 20.47
CA ASN A 503 17.51 -43.76 19.27
C ASN A 503 17.92 -42.47 18.54
N LYS A 504 17.64 -41.28 19.11
CA LYS A 504 17.92 -39.96 18.51
C LYS A 504 17.42 -39.81 17.07
N ARG A 505 16.27 -40.41 16.75
CA ARG A 505 15.67 -40.30 15.41
C ARG A 505 14.77 -39.07 15.32
N THR A 506 14.77 -38.43 14.15
CA THR A 506 13.86 -37.34 13.82
C THR A 506 12.56 -37.88 13.23
N VAL A 507 11.46 -37.16 13.42
CA VAL A 507 10.11 -37.56 12.98
C VAL A 507 9.46 -36.38 12.29
N LYS A 508 8.82 -36.63 11.14
CA LYS A 508 8.06 -35.59 10.43
C LYS A 508 6.68 -35.42 11.06
N SER A 509 6.05 -34.27 10.85
CA SER A 509 4.72 -33.96 11.41
C SER A 509 3.64 -34.90 10.90
N ILE A 510 3.70 -35.31 9.62
CA ILE A 510 2.80 -36.33 9.06
C ILE A 510 2.98 -37.68 9.74
N ASP A 511 4.23 -38.10 10.00
CA ASP A 511 4.52 -39.36 10.68
C ASP A 511 3.98 -39.35 12.12
N TYR A 512 4.23 -38.25 12.83
CA TYR A 512 3.75 -38.05 14.18
C TYR A 512 2.22 -38.07 14.25
N PHE A 513 1.54 -37.44 13.28
CA PHE A 513 0.09 -37.47 13.15
C PHE A 513 -0.43 -38.89 12.87
N LEU A 514 0.15 -39.61 11.90
CA LEU A 514 -0.26 -40.97 11.53
C LEU A 514 -0.07 -41.96 12.68
N MET A 515 0.99 -41.80 13.50
CA MET A 515 1.20 -42.61 14.72
C MET A 515 0.08 -42.44 15.75
N HIS A 516 -0.59 -41.29 15.80
CA HIS A 516 -1.62 -40.98 16.79
C HIS A 516 -3.05 -41.01 16.22
N TYR A 517 -3.22 -41.39 14.95
CA TYR A 517 -4.49 -41.28 14.24
C TYR A 517 -5.55 -42.26 14.74
N LYS A 518 -6.74 -41.74 15.07
CA LYS A 518 -7.92 -42.52 15.49
C LYS A 518 -9.23 -42.12 14.78
N GLY A 519 -9.15 -41.23 13.79
CA GLY A 519 -10.31 -40.72 13.06
C GLY A 519 -10.85 -41.62 11.94
N ASP A 520 -11.67 -41.04 11.07
CA ASP A 520 -12.33 -41.74 9.96
C ASP A 520 -11.36 -42.17 8.84
N LYS A 521 -11.58 -43.36 8.29
CA LYS A 521 -10.80 -43.94 7.19
C LYS A 521 -10.86 -43.10 5.91
N GLN A 522 -11.97 -42.40 5.65
CA GLN A 522 -12.09 -41.57 4.44
C GLN A 522 -11.13 -40.37 4.47
N VAL A 523 -11.06 -39.67 5.61
CA VAL A 523 -10.17 -38.53 5.80
C VAL A 523 -8.71 -38.97 5.75
N LEU A 524 -8.40 -40.12 6.38
CA LEU A 524 -7.07 -40.72 6.33
C LEU A 524 -6.64 -41.13 4.92
N SER A 525 -7.54 -41.73 4.14
CA SER A 525 -7.25 -42.09 2.74
C SER A 525 -7.02 -40.84 1.90
N LYS A 526 -7.85 -39.80 2.08
CA LYS A 526 -7.71 -38.52 1.37
C LYS A 526 -6.34 -37.88 1.63
N ILE A 527 -5.94 -37.74 2.89
CA ILE A 527 -4.67 -37.05 3.21
C ILE A 527 -3.44 -37.78 2.69
N ILE A 528 -3.41 -39.12 2.76
CA ILE A 528 -2.29 -39.93 2.25
C ILE A 528 -2.26 -39.86 0.72
N ASN A 529 -3.42 -39.97 0.05
CA ASN A 529 -3.48 -39.85 -1.40
C ASN A 529 -3.07 -38.47 -1.88
N ASP A 530 -3.53 -37.40 -1.23
CA ASP A 530 -3.13 -36.03 -1.54
C ASP A 530 -1.61 -35.85 -1.39
N TYR A 531 -1.01 -36.41 -0.33
CA TYR A 531 0.44 -36.36 -0.10
C TYR A 531 1.25 -37.11 -1.16
N LEU A 532 0.82 -38.31 -1.56
CA LEU A 532 1.48 -39.07 -2.63
C LEU A 532 1.30 -38.41 -4.00
N SER A 533 0.11 -37.88 -4.27
CA SER A 533 -0.21 -37.20 -5.53
C SER A 533 0.72 -36.01 -5.78
N TYR A 534 1.08 -35.27 -4.72
CA TYR A 534 2.03 -34.16 -4.81
C TYR A 534 3.41 -34.61 -5.35
N TYR A 535 3.96 -35.71 -4.85
CA TYR A 535 5.26 -36.20 -5.30
C TYR A 535 5.24 -36.76 -6.72
N VAL A 536 4.08 -37.23 -7.19
CA VAL A 536 3.89 -37.60 -8.60
C VAL A 536 3.94 -36.35 -9.49
N GLN A 537 3.23 -35.29 -9.11
CA GLN A 537 3.20 -34.03 -9.86
C GLN A 537 4.57 -33.34 -9.93
N GLU A 538 5.38 -33.42 -8.88
CA GLU A 538 6.73 -32.85 -8.83
C GLU A 538 7.80 -33.66 -9.59
N GLY A 539 7.41 -34.74 -10.29
CA GLY A 539 8.28 -35.42 -11.26
C GLY A 539 9.05 -36.64 -10.75
N CYS A 540 8.55 -37.35 -9.73
CA CYS A 540 9.01 -38.70 -9.30
C CYS A 540 10.54 -38.91 -9.23
N THR A 541 11.31 -37.88 -8.81
CA THR A 541 12.77 -37.99 -8.69
C THR A 541 13.18 -38.93 -7.55
N GLU A 542 14.42 -39.41 -7.55
CA GLU A 542 14.93 -40.26 -6.46
C GLU A 542 14.84 -39.56 -5.09
N ILE A 543 15.06 -38.24 -5.04
CA ILE A 543 14.94 -37.43 -3.82
C ILE A 543 13.49 -37.43 -3.32
N HIS A 544 12.51 -37.34 -4.22
CA HIS A 544 11.09 -37.41 -3.88
C HIS A 544 10.69 -38.80 -3.38
N ARG A 545 11.20 -39.87 -4.00
CA ARG A 545 10.96 -41.26 -3.52
C ARG A 545 11.55 -41.51 -2.13
N ARG A 546 12.79 -41.07 -1.89
CA ARG A 546 13.40 -41.12 -0.55
C ARG A 546 12.59 -40.32 0.48
N SER A 547 11.96 -39.23 0.04
CA SER A 547 11.14 -38.38 0.90
C SER A 547 9.84 -39.02 1.38
N ILE A 548 9.38 -40.13 0.78
CA ILE A 548 8.15 -40.87 1.14
C ILE A 548 8.42 -42.24 1.78
N TYR A 549 9.69 -42.70 1.86
CA TYR A 549 10.05 -43.99 2.47
C TYR A 549 9.59 -44.15 3.92
N HIS A 550 9.44 -43.05 4.65
CA HIS A 550 8.94 -43.07 6.03
C HIS A 550 7.55 -43.69 6.14
N LEU A 551 6.64 -43.43 5.19
CA LEU A 551 5.29 -44.02 5.17
C LEU A 551 5.33 -45.54 5.05
N ILE A 552 6.28 -46.04 4.27
CA ILE A 552 6.43 -47.48 4.01
C ILE A 552 7.03 -48.18 5.23
N VAL A 553 7.95 -47.50 5.93
CA VAL A 553 8.42 -47.96 7.23
C VAL A 553 7.25 -48.02 8.22
N LEU A 554 6.40 -46.98 8.30
CA LEU A 554 5.22 -46.96 9.17
C LEU A 554 4.24 -48.11 8.85
N MET A 555 4.01 -48.41 7.58
CA MET A 555 3.18 -49.53 7.13
C MET A 555 3.71 -50.88 7.66
N SER A 556 5.04 -51.02 7.80
CA SER A 556 5.69 -52.27 8.23
C SER A 556 5.76 -52.42 9.76
N LEU A 557 5.41 -51.40 10.55
CA LEU A 557 5.49 -51.43 12.00
C LEU A 557 4.22 -52.05 12.61
N SER A 558 4.40 -53.10 13.42
CA SER A 558 3.31 -53.76 14.16
C SER A 558 2.60 -52.84 15.16
N ASP A 559 3.35 -51.87 15.70
CA ASP A 559 2.89 -50.93 16.74
C ASP A 559 1.93 -49.86 16.18
N ILE A 560 1.78 -49.72 14.85
CA ILE A 560 0.85 -48.78 14.20
C ILE A 560 -0.51 -49.44 13.98
N SER A 561 -1.59 -48.64 14.09
CA SER A 561 -2.96 -49.13 13.91
C SER A 561 -3.17 -49.79 12.53
N ALA A 562 -3.92 -50.89 12.50
CA ALA A 562 -4.17 -51.63 11.28
C ALA A 562 -4.86 -50.79 10.19
N SER A 563 -5.72 -49.85 10.58
CA SER A 563 -6.38 -48.91 9.66
C SER A 563 -5.40 -47.99 8.95
N VAL A 564 -4.39 -47.48 9.66
CA VAL A 564 -3.34 -46.61 9.08
C VAL A 564 -2.45 -47.39 8.12
N ARG A 565 -1.99 -48.58 8.52
CA ARG A 565 -1.17 -49.43 7.63
C ARG A 565 -1.92 -49.80 6.35
N GLU A 566 -3.20 -50.14 6.48
CA GLU A 566 -4.06 -50.48 5.34
C GLU A 566 -4.32 -49.27 4.43
N ALA A 567 -4.54 -48.08 4.99
CA ALA A 567 -4.70 -46.85 4.22
C ALA A 567 -3.41 -46.48 3.45
N ILE A 568 -2.24 -46.63 4.07
CA ILE A 568 -0.95 -46.43 3.41
C ILE A 568 -0.77 -47.45 2.28
N PHE A 569 -1.01 -48.74 2.56
CA PHE A 569 -0.89 -49.82 1.58
C PHE A 569 -1.78 -49.56 0.35
N THR A 570 -3.06 -49.30 0.57
CA THR A 570 -4.02 -49.02 -0.51
C THR A 570 -3.68 -47.75 -1.30
N ALA A 571 -3.16 -46.71 -0.64
CA ALA A 571 -2.72 -45.50 -1.32
C ALA A 571 -1.53 -45.77 -2.25
N PHE A 572 -0.50 -46.51 -1.79
CA PHE A 572 0.64 -46.85 -2.65
C PHE A 572 0.29 -47.72 -3.86
N LEU A 573 -0.75 -48.58 -3.75
CA LEU A 573 -1.25 -49.32 -4.91
C LEU A 573 -1.80 -48.39 -6.00
N ASN A 574 -2.41 -47.27 -5.62
CA ASN A 574 -2.97 -46.29 -6.56
C ASN A 574 -1.92 -45.39 -7.23
N TYR A 575 -0.67 -45.36 -6.74
CA TYR A 575 0.42 -44.51 -7.26
C TYR A 575 1.65 -45.34 -7.67
N PRO A 576 1.55 -46.17 -8.73
CA PRO A 576 2.65 -46.99 -9.22
C PRO A 576 3.90 -46.18 -9.65
N GLU A 577 3.75 -44.94 -10.10
CA GLU A 577 4.85 -44.11 -10.61
C GLU A 577 5.93 -43.82 -9.56
N LEU A 578 5.55 -43.88 -8.27
CA LEU A 578 6.43 -43.63 -7.15
C LEU A 578 7.30 -44.84 -6.77
N HIS A 579 6.99 -46.03 -7.27
CA HIS A 579 7.60 -47.28 -6.83
C HIS A 579 9.07 -47.39 -7.22
N ASP A 580 9.86 -47.99 -6.33
CA ASP A 580 11.23 -48.42 -6.54
C ASP A 580 11.48 -49.73 -5.80
N GLU A 581 12.72 -50.24 -5.84
CA GLU A 581 13.08 -51.51 -5.21
C GLU A 581 12.73 -51.56 -3.70
N GLN A 582 12.86 -50.44 -2.97
CA GLN A 582 12.52 -50.38 -1.55
C GLN A 582 11.01 -50.44 -1.32
N ILE A 583 10.25 -49.71 -2.14
CA ILE A 583 8.79 -49.66 -2.05
C ILE A 583 8.21 -51.03 -2.41
N ASN A 584 8.68 -51.63 -3.49
CA ASN A 584 8.26 -52.95 -3.97
C ASN A 584 8.50 -54.02 -2.91
N PHE A 585 9.71 -54.05 -2.34
CA PHE A 585 10.04 -54.94 -1.24
C PHE A 585 9.05 -54.85 -0.09
N SER A 586 8.73 -53.62 0.34
CA SER A 586 7.91 -53.41 1.54
C SER A 586 6.43 -53.71 1.29
N LEU A 587 5.91 -53.44 0.09
CA LEU A 587 4.56 -53.85 -0.32
C LEU A 587 4.40 -55.38 -0.30
N PHE A 588 5.43 -56.11 -0.75
CA PHE A 588 5.44 -57.58 -0.74
C PHE A 588 5.53 -58.15 0.67
N VAL A 589 6.30 -57.52 1.55
CA VAL A 589 6.38 -57.89 2.97
C VAL A 589 5.05 -57.67 3.69
N TYR A 590 4.27 -56.67 3.31
CA TYR A 590 2.94 -56.42 3.88
C TYR A 590 1.88 -57.39 3.33
N ASP A 591 1.67 -57.43 2.02
CA ASP A 591 0.76 -58.39 1.35
C ASP A 591 1.12 -58.55 -0.14
N ALA A 592 1.99 -59.52 -0.44
CA ALA A 592 2.38 -59.84 -1.80
C ALA A 592 1.20 -60.28 -2.69
N LYS A 593 0.27 -61.09 -2.17
CA LYS A 593 -0.84 -61.63 -2.98
C LYS A 593 -1.77 -60.51 -3.44
N ARG A 594 -2.11 -59.58 -2.56
CA ARG A 594 -2.99 -58.46 -2.90
C ARG A 594 -2.30 -57.44 -3.78
N THR A 595 -1.01 -57.17 -3.57
CA THR A 595 -0.21 -56.30 -4.43
C THR A 595 -0.19 -56.83 -5.86
N ILE A 596 0.14 -58.11 -6.05
CA ILE A 596 0.21 -58.72 -7.37
C ILE A 596 -1.17 -58.76 -8.03
N ARG A 597 -2.22 -59.16 -7.30
CA ARG A 597 -3.60 -59.19 -7.84
C ARG A 597 -4.11 -57.82 -8.27
N HIS A 598 -3.70 -56.74 -7.60
CA HIS A 598 -4.14 -55.40 -7.94
C HIS A 598 -3.71 -54.99 -9.34
N PHE A 599 -2.43 -55.23 -9.69
CA PHE A 599 -1.91 -54.93 -11.01
C PHE A 599 -2.26 -56.03 -12.01
N GLY A 600 -2.09 -57.30 -11.64
CA GLY A 600 -2.26 -58.45 -12.53
C GLY A 600 -3.69 -58.72 -13.00
N ALA A 601 -4.71 -58.11 -12.41
CA ALA A 601 -6.11 -58.31 -12.81
C ALA A 601 -6.52 -57.63 -14.13
N GLN A 602 -5.67 -56.77 -14.71
CA GLN A 602 -6.05 -55.91 -15.85
C GLN A 602 -5.78 -56.53 -17.24
N ALA A 603 -5.10 -57.69 -17.31
CA ALA A 603 -4.86 -58.46 -18.55
C ALA A 603 -4.32 -57.63 -19.74
N SER A 604 -3.41 -56.68 -19.49
CA SER A 604 -2.80 -55.82 -20.52
C SER A 604 -1.27 -55.94 -20.55
N GLU A 605 -0.64 -55.64 -21.68
CA GLU A 605 0.83 -55.60 -21.82
C GLU A 605 1.48 -54.71 -20.75
N ASP A 606 0.94 -53.51 -20.53
CA ASP A 606 1.38 -52.59 -19.48
C ASP A 606 1.26 -53.20 -18.07
N SER A 607 0.18 -53.94 -17.81
CA SER A 607 -0.05 -54.64 -16.54
C SER A 607 0.96 -55.76 -16.33
N TYR A 608 1.26 -56.55 -17.37
CA TYR A 608 2.26 -57.62 -17.29
C TYR A 608 3.67 -57.05 -17.06
N ALA A 609 4.08 -56.04 -17.84
CA ALA A 609 5.34 -55.32 -17.66
C ALA A 609 5.46 -54.77 -16.23
N ARG A 610 4.37 -54.22 -15.70
CA ARG A 610 4.31 -53.71 -14.33
C ARG A 610 4.48 -54.79 -13.27
N VAL A 611 3.84 -55.94 -13.42
CA VAL A 611 4.00 -57.08 -12.50
C VAL A 611 5.43 -57.62 -12.55
N ILE A 612 6.06 -57.65 -13.73
CA ILE A 612 7.46 -58.03 -13.90
C ILE A 612 8.37 -57.07 -13.13
N ASP A 613 8.25 -55.76 -13.34
CA ASP A 613 9.06 -54.74 -12.65
C ASP A 613 8.90 -54.79 -11.13
N LEU A 614 7.67 -55.00 -10.65
CA LEU A 614 7.36 -55.16 -9.23
C LEU A 614 8.07 -56.37 -8.62
N CYS A 615 7.94 -57.53 -9.26
CA CYS A 615 8.52 -58.77 -8.77
C CYS A 615 10.05 -58.75 -8.85
N GLU A 616 10.64 -58.27 -9.96
CA GLU A 616 12.09 -58.13 -10.10
C GLU A 616 12.68 -57.15 -9.09
N GLY A 617 12.00 -56.01 -8.86
CA GLY A 617 12.41 -55.03 -7.85
C GLY A 617 12.33 -55.56 -6.42
N ALA A 618 11.28 -56.32 -6.07
CA ALA A 618 11.13 -56.91 -4.74
C ALA A 618 12.15 -58.03 -4.49
N LEU A 619 12.37 -58.92 -5.47
CA LEU A 619 13.28 -60.08 -5.36
C LEU A 619 14.73 -59.67 -5.07
N LYS A 620 15.18 -58.51 -5.56
CA LYS A 620 16.52 -57.98 -5.26
C LYS A 620 16.80 -57.73 -3.78
N LYS A 621 15.76 -57.45 -2.97
CA LYS A 621 15.90 -57.10 -1.54
C LYS A 621 15.33 -58.16 -0.58
N LEU A 622 14.58 -59.15 -1.07
CA LEU A 622 14.01 -60.21 -0.24
C LEU A 622 15.10 -61.15 0.29
N ASN A 623 15.11 -61.37 1.61
CA ASN A 623 16.02 -62.32 2.24
C ASN A 623 15.52 -63.78 2.09
N PRO A 624 16.31 -64.69 1.49
CA PRO A 624 15.92 -66.08 1.23
C PRO A 624 15.63 -66.90 2.49
N ASN A 625 16.19 -66.51 3.64
CA ASN A 625 15.97 -67.23 4.90
C ASN A 625 14.69 -66.80 5.63
N LYS A 626 14.23 -65.56 5.43
CA LYS A 626 13.06 -65.00 6.12
C LYS A 626 11.80 -64.98 5.28
N HIS A 627 11.91 -64.96 3.96
CA HIS A 627 10.79 -64.67 3.06
C HIS A 627 10.51 -65.76 2.02
N LYS A 628 10.76 -67.04 2.35
CA LYS A 628 10.63 -68.17 1.41
C LYS A 628 9.28 -68.21 0.67
N GLU A 629 8.18 -68.01 1.39
CA GLU A 629 6.83 -68.02 0.81
C GLU A 629 6.56 -66.79 -0.08
N ILE A 630 7.09 -65.62 0.27
CA ILE A 630 6.94 -64.41 -0.53
C ILE A 630 7.75 -64.54 -1.81
N ILE A 631 8.96 -65.12 -1.71
CA ILE A 631 9.82 -65.38 -2.86
C ILE A 631 9.15 -66.36 -3.81
N SER A 632 8.56 -67.46 -3.33
CA SER A 632 7.86 -68.41 -4.21
C SER A 632 6.67 -67.76 -4.93
N ILE A 633 5.87 -66.95 -4.22
CA ILE A 633 4.76 -66.18 -4.81
C ILE A 633 5.27 -65.20 -5.86
N ALA A 634 6.32 -64.45 -5.56
CA ALA A 634 6.90 -63.46 -6.48
C ALA A 634 7.51 -64.11 -7.72
N THR A 635 8.25 -65.23 -7.57
CA THR A 635 8.84 -65.96 -8.70
C THR A 635 7.76 -66.57 -9.58
N GLN A 636 6.69 -67.11 -8.98
CA GLN A 636 5.58 -67.67 -9.75
C GLN A 636 4.85 -66.57 -10.53
N ALA A 637 4.49 -65.46 -9.88
CA ALA A 637 3.84 -64.33 -10.56
C ALA A 637 4.71 -63.72 -11.68
N LEU A 638 6.03 -63.63 -11.47
CA LEU A 638 6.99 -63.17 -12.48
C LEU A 638 7.01 -64.10 -13.70
N THR A 639 7.03 -65.42 -13.49
CA THR A 639 7.00 -66.37 -14.60
C THR A 639 5.66 -66.34 -15.34
N GLU A 640 4.54 -66.26 -14.61
CA GLU A 640 3.20 -66.15 -15.21
C GLU A 640 3.09 -64.86 -16.06
N ALA A 641 3.56 -63.72 -15.56
CA ALA A 641 3.52 -62.45 -16.28
C ALA A 641 4.41 -62.43 -17.53
N LYS A 642 5.64 -62.96 -17.47
CA LYS A 642 6.53 -63.06 -18.65
C LYS A 642 5.95 -63.95 -19.74
N ILE A 643 5.30 -65.03 -19.35
CA ILE A 643 4.68 -65.98 -20.27
C ILE A 643 3.43 -65.36 -20.92
N GLU A 644 2.56 -64.72 -20.15
CA GLU A 644 1.39 -64.03 -20.71
C GLU A 644 1.77 -62.85 -21.63
N LEU A 645 2.82 -62.09 -21.29
CA LEU A 645 3.36 -61.05 -22.15
C LEU A 645 3.88 -61.62 -23.49
N SER A 646 4.58 -62.77 -23.45
CA SER A 646 5.05 -63.45 -24.67
C SER A 646 3.90 -63.97 -25.58
N PHE A 647 2.68 -64.07 -25.06
CA PHE A 647 1.51 -64.40 -25.87
C PHE A 647 0.95 -63.19 -26.62
N GLY A 648 1.06 -61.98 -26.06
CA GLY A 648 0.66 -60.73 -26.72
C GLY A 648 1.49 -60.40 -27.96
N GLU A 649 2.78 -60.76 -27.97
CA GLU A 649 3.70 -60.53 -29.08
C GLU A 649 3.40 -61.40 -30.33
N ASN A 650 2.58 -62.46 -30.20
CA ASN A 650 2.24 -63.34 -31.32
C ASN A 650 1.11 -62.73 -32.16
N THR A 651 1.44 -62.05 -33.26
CA THR A 651 0.44 -61.49 -34.19
C THR A 651 0.19 -62.42 -35.38
N GLY A 652 -1.07 -62.79 -35.66
CA GLY A 652 -1.47 -63.54 -36.86
C GLY A 652 -2.70 -64.44 -36.70
N PHE A 653 -3.24 -64.97 -37.81
CA PHE A 653 -4.47 -65.78 -37.81
C PHE A 653 -4.39 -67.06 -36.96
N ILE A 654 -3.21 -67.69 -36.85
CA ILE A 654 -2.99 -68.93 -36.07
C ILE A 654 -2.49 -68.62 -34.63
N ALA A 655 -2.21 -67.35 -34.31
CA ALA A 655 -1.58 -66.97 -33.04
C ALA A 655 -2.44 -67.31 -31.81
N GLN A 656 -3.78 -67.20 -31.92
CA GLN A 656 -4.70 -67.58 -30.85
C GLN A 656 -4.67 -69.09 -30.57
N LEU A 657 -4.57 -69.92 -31.61
CA LEU A 657 -4.46 -71.37 -31.47
C LEU A 657 -3.12 -71.79 -30.84
N ILE A 658 -2.02 -71.17 -31.30
CA ILE A 658 -0.68 -71.40 -30.75
C ILE A 658 -0.59 -70.95 -29.29
N SER A 659 -1.12 -69.78 -28.95
CA SER A 659 -1.14 -69.26 -27.58
C SER A 659 -1.98 -70.14 -26.66
N ARG A 660 -3.12 -70.64 -27.16
CA ARG A 660 -3.98 -71.59 -26.42
C ARG A 660 -3.27 -72.92 -26.15
N LEU A 661 -2.55 -73.47 -27.13
CA LEU A 661 -1.74 -74.69 -26.94
C LEU A 661 -0.58 -74.48 -25.97
N LYS A 662 0.16 -73.37 -26.09
CA LYS A 662 1.24 -73.00 -25.16
C LYS A 662 0.73 -72.83 -23.73
N ARG A 663 -0.45 -72.19 -23.54
CA ARG A 663 -1.10 -72.08 -22.24
C ARG A 663 -1.49 -73.43 -21.65
N CYS A 664 -2.04 -74.36 -22.46
CA CYS A 664 -2.37 -75.70 -21.99
C CYS A 664 -1.11 -76.47 -21.55
N TRP A 665 0.02 -76.24 -22.24
CA TRP A 665 1.30 -76.85 -21.90
C TRP A 665 1.87 -76.35 -20.57
N TYR A 666 1.76 -75.03 -20.31
CA TYR A 666 2.35 -74.41 -19.14
C TYR A 666 1.47 -74.50 -17.88
N TYR A 667 0.19 -74.15 -18.00
CA TYR A 667 -0.73 -74.10 -16.86
C TYR A 667 -1.44 -75.43 -16.58
N GLY A 668 -1.44 -76.36 -17.55
CA GLY A 668 -2.19 -77.61 -17.48
C GLY A 668 -3.61 -77.50 -18.07
N TRP A 669 -4.36 -78.60 -17.98
CA TRP A 669 -5.61 -78.81 -18.71
C TRP A 669 -6.81 -78.84 -17.75
N THR A 670 -7.86 -78.07 -18.03
CA THR A 670 -9.17 -78.16 -17.34
C THR A 670 -10.19 -79.00 -18.10
N GLY A 671 -10.01 -79.19 -19.41
CA GLY A 671 -10.91 -79.90 -20.33
C GLY A 671 -10.31 -80.04 -21.73
N PHE A 672 -11.12 -80.37 -22.75
CA PHE A 672 -10.66 -80.55 -24.15
C PHE A 672 -10.06 -79.22 -24.67
N PHE A 673 -8.73 -79.14 -24.77
CA PHE A 673 -7.96 -77.96 -25.17
C PHE A 673 -8.30 -76.65 -24.44
N SER A 674 -8.64 -76.73 -23.15
CA SER A 674 -8.91 -75.54 -22.31
C SER A 674 -7.84 -75.43 -21.22
N PRO A 675 -7.04 -74.35 -21.19
CA PRO A 675 -5.97 -74.20 -20.22
C PRO A 675 -6.51 -73.93 -18.81
N ASN A 676 -5.75 -74.30 -17.78
CA ASN A 676 -5.94 -73.76 -16.43
C ASN A 676 -5.71 -72.24 -16.45
N PRO A 677 -6.50 -71.45 -15.70
CA PRO A 677 -6.25 -70.03 -15.59
C PRO A 677 -4.97 -69.77 -14.78
N PRO A 678 -4.17 -68.75 -15.13
CA PRO A 678 -3.07 -68.27 -14.30
C PRO A 678 -3.53 -67.89 -12.88
N THR A 679 -2.64 -68.03 -11.89
CA THR A 679 -3.00 -67.92 -10.47
C THR A 679 -2.97 -66.47 -9.98
N PHE A 680 -2.03 -65.68 -10.51
CA PHE A 680 -1.72 -64.34 -10.00
C PHE A 680 -1.95 -63.22 -11.01
N VAL A 681 -1.99 -63.56 -12.29
CA VAL A 681 -2.26 -62.61 -13.39
C VAL A 681 -3.48 -63.08 -14.16
N ALA A 682 -4.25 -62.17 -14.76
CA ALA A 682 -5.33 -62.52 -15.67
C ALA A 682 -4.75 -62.93 -17.03
N ALA A 683 -5.40 -63.87 -17.73
CA ALA A 683 -5.00 -64.25 -19.09
C ALA A 683 -5.35 -63.14 -20.08
N ILE A 684 -4.56 -62.95 -21.15
CA ILE A 684 -4.73 -61.84 -22.11
C ILE A 684 -6.12 -61.79 -22.77
N ASP A 685 -6.79 -62.95 -22.87
CA ASP A 685 -8.11 -63.09 -23.50
C ASP A 685 -9.27 -62.84 -22.51
N SER A 686 -8.95 -62.48 -21.26
CA SER A 686 -9.96 -62.15 -20.25
C SER A 686 -10.64 -60.83 -20.62
N PRO A 687 -11.96 -60.68 -20.40
CA PRO A 687 -12.64 -59.42 -20.66
C PRO A 687 -11.96 -58.32 -19.84
N ILE A 688 -11.42 -57.32 -20.54
CA ILE A 688 -10.75 -56.16 -19.94
C ILE A 688 -11.77 -55.51 -19.02
N LYS A 689 -11.57 -55.62 -17.70
CA LYS A 689 -12.32 -54.79 -16.76
C LYS A 689 -11.87 -53.36 -17.03
N PRO A 690 -12.80 -52.42 -17.30
CA PRO A 690 -12.43 -51.03 -17.49
C PRO A 690 -11.64 -50.60 -16.26
N SER A 691 -10.38 -50.23 -16.49
CA SER A 691 -9.58 -49.58 -15.47
C SER A 691 -10.42 -48.42 -14.95
N GLU A 692 -10.70 -48.40 -13.65
CA GLU A 692 -10.91 -47.14 -12.95
C GLU A 692 -9.56 -46.41 -13.03
N LYS A 693 -9.22 -45.85 -14.21
CA LYS A 693 -8.38 -44.68 -14.27
C LYS A 693 -9.21 -43.62 -13.56
N LYS A 694 -9.17 -43.61 -12.22
CA LYS A 694 -9.45 -42.41 -11.48
C LYS A 694 -8.38 -41.46 -11.97
N THR A 695 -8.72 -40.68 -12.98
CA THR A 695 -8.18 -39.35 -13.17
C THR A 695 -8.30 -38.73 -11.80
N SER A 696 -7.24 -38.81 -11.01
CA SER A 696 -7.09 -38.00 -9.83
C SER A 696 -7.37 -36.58 -10.34
N PRO A 697 -8.33 -35.86 -9.72
CA PRO A 697 -8.55 -34.48 -10.12
C PRO A 697 -7.19 -33.83 -10.06
N LEU A 698 -6.75 -33.30 -11.21
CA LEU A 698 -5.52 -32.55 -11.34
C LEU A 698 -5.64 -31.35 -10.41
N LEU A 699 -5.30 -31.53 -9.14
CA LEU A 699 -5.06 -30.44 -8.21
C LEU A 699 -3.79 -29.77 -8.72
N GLN A 700 -3.96 -28.81 -9.63
CA GLN A 700 -2.91 -27.91 -10.05
C GLN A 700 -2.42 -27.15 -8.80
N GLN A 701 -1.41 -27.67 -8.12
CA GLN A 701 -0.62 -26.87 -7.22
C GLN A 701 0.61 -26.36 -7.96
N ARG A 702 0.57 -25.06 -8.25
CA ARG A 702 1.75 -24.30 -8.63
C ARG A 702 2.67 -24.22 -7.41
N LYS A 703 3.94 -24.55 -7.64
CA LYS A 703 5.08 -24.33 -6.75
C LYS A 703 4.99 -23.01 -5.97
N TYR A 704 5.08 -23.14 -4.64
CA TYR A 704 5.36 -22.10 -3.64
C TYR A 704 4.42 -20.89 -3.56
N PHE A 705 4.30 -20.38 -2.33
CA PHE A 705 3.52 -19.23 -1.88
C PHE A 705 3.88 -17.87 -2.54
N THR A 706 4.62 -17.86 -3.64
CA THR A 706 5.08 -16.64 -4.28
C THR A 706 5.03 -16.81 -5.79
N THR A 707 4.25 -15.94 -6.45
CA THR A 707 4.30 -15.52 -7.87
C THR A 707 3.18 -15.89 -8.85
N LYS A 708 2.12 -16.64 -8.52
CA LYS A 708 1.07 -16.94 -9.53
C LYS A 708 -0.39 -16.94 -9.06
N LEU A 709 -0.74 -16.19 -8.01
CA LEU A 709 -2.14 -15.96 -7.64
C LEU A 709 -2.82 -14.88 -8.51
N GLU A 710 -2.05 -13.90 -9.00
CA GLU A 710 -2.54 -12.76 -9.79
C GLU A 710 -3.28 -13.19 -11.06
N THR A 711 -2.92 -14.35 -11.61
CA THR A 711 -3.59 -14.90 -12.80
C THR A 711 -4.92 -15.58 -12.47
N ASN A 712 -5.21 -15.95 -11.23
CA ASN A 712 -6.44 -16.67 -10.90
C ASN A 712 -7.66 -15.73 -10.82
N LEU A 713 -7.55 -14.62 -10.09
CA LEU A 713 -8.68 -13.69 -9.92
C LEU A 713 -9.08 -13.02 -11.25
N SER A 714 -8.12 -12.64 -12.10
CA SER A 714 -8.46 -12.08 -13.42
C SER A 714 -9.12 -13.11 -14.34
N ILE A 715 -8.73 -14.39 -14.27
CA ILE A 715 -9.35 -15.46 -15.06
C ILE A 715 -10.78 -15.68 -14.56
N ILE A 716 -10.98 -15.81 -13.25
CA ILE A 716 -12.32 -15.97 -12.65
C ILE A 716 -13.23 -14.78 -13.03
N LEU A 717 -12.71 -13.55 -13.02
CA LEU A 717 -13.47 -12.36 -13.42
C LEU A 717 -13.85 -12.36 -14.90
N ASP A 718 -12.95 -12.81 -15.78
CA ASP A 718 -13.24 -12.88 -17.21
C ASP A 718 -14.18 -14.06 -17.54
N ASP A 719 -14.10 -15.16 -16.79
CA ASP A 719 -15.02 -16.31 -16.88
C ASP A 719 -16.43 -15.97 -16.38
N ILE A 720 -16.56 -15.15 -15.32
CA ILE A 720 -17.86 -14.72 -14.79
C ILE A 720 -18.60 -13.80 -15.77
N LYS A 721 -17.89 -13.04 -16.61
CA LYS A 721 -18.54 -12.23 -17.67
C LYS A 721 -19.33 -13.07 -18.69
N SER A 722 -18.98 -14.34 -18.85
CA SER A 722 -19.71 -15.28 -19.72
C SER A 722 -20.96 -15.89 -19.07
N GLY A 723 -21.13 -15.68 -17.77
CA GLY A 723 -22.23 -16.21 -16.95
C GLY A 723 -21.75 -16.59 -15.54
N TYR A 724 -22.55 -16.23 -14.53
CA TYR A 724 -22.25 -16.53 -13.13
C TYR A 724 -23.06 -17.73 -12.62
N THR A 725 -22.42 -18.55 -11.79
CA THR A 725 -23.07 -19.56 -10.95
C THR A 725 -22.70 -19.29 -9.50
N GLN A 726 -23.52 -19.76 -8.55
CA GLN A 726 -23.24 -19.56 -7.12
C GLN A 726 -21.87 -20.13 -6.70
N GLN A 727 -21.44 -21.23 -7.33
CA GLN A 727 -20.12 -21.81 -7.11
C GLN A 727 -18.99 -20.85 -7.55
N LYS A 728 -19.07 -20.28 -8.77
CA LYS A 728 -18.09 -19.31 -9.26
C LYS A 728 -18.05 -18.04 -8.41
N LEU A 729 -19.20 -17.60 -7.89
CA LEU A 729 -19.29 -16.47 -6.97
C LEU A 729 -18.59 -16.76 -5.63
N ASN A 730 -18.74 -17.97 -5.08
CA ASN A 730 -18.00 -18.36 -3.88
C ASN A 730 -16.48 -18.45 -4.14
N GLU A 731 -16.07 -19.03 -5.28
CA GLU A 731 -14.67 -19.05 -5.71
C GLU A 731 -14.09 -17.63 -5.87
N LEU A 732 -14.90 -16.68 -6.37
CA LEU A 732 -14.51 -15.27 -6.48
C LEU A 732 -14.22 -14.65 -5.10
N ILE A 733 -15.05 -14.93 -4.09
CA ILE A 733 -14.90 -14.37 -2.75
C ILE A 733 -13.66 -14.93 -2.05
N GLU A 734 -13.41 -16.24 -2.16
CA GLU A 734 -12.18 -16.85 -1.66
C GLU A 734 -10.94 -16.27 -2.33
N ALA A 735 -10.98 -16.12 -3.66
CA ALA A 735 -9.89 -15.49 -4.41
C ALA A 735 -9.69 -14.01 -4.01
N LEU A 736 -10.78 -13.27 -3.75
CA LEU A 736 -10.73 -11.87 -3.31
C LEU A 736 -10.16 -11.71 -1.90
N SER A 737 -10.51 -12.61 -0.97
CA SER A 737 -9.97 -12.57 0.40
C SER A 737 -8.45 -12.77 0.40
N ILE A 738 -7.95 -13.68 -0.43
CA ILE A 738 -6.51 -13.91 -0.56
C ILE A 738 -5.85 -12.74 -1.30
N PHE A 739 -6.45 -12.25 -2.39
CA PHE A 739 -5.93 -11.10 -3.15
C PHE A 739 -5.78 -9.85 -2.27
N SER A 740 -6.70 -9.63 -1.35
CA SER A 740 -6.68 -8.47 -0.44
C SER A 740 -5.54 -8.52 0.58
N LEU A 741 -4.98 -9.71 0.85
CA LEU A 741 -3.83 -9.91 1.74
C LEU A 741 -2.48 -9.67 1.04
N GLN A 742 -2.44 -9.61 -0.29
CA GLN A 742 -1.20 -9.48 -1.05
C GLN A 742 -0.60 -8.09 -0.95
N SER A 743 0.73 -8.03 -0.83
CA SER A 743 1.50 -6.78 -0.93
C SER A 743 1.66 -6.36 -2.39
N ASN A 744 1.18 -5.17 -2.74
CA ASN A 744 1.33 -4.51 -4.06
C ASN A 744 1.09 -5.42 -5.28
N PRO A 745 -0.13 -5.98 -5.45
CA PRO A 745 -0.41 -6.89 -6.55
C PRO A 745 -0.31 -6.19 -7.93
N LYS A 746 0.24 -6.88 -8.93
CA LYS A 746 0.33 -6.34 -10.30
C LYS A 746 -1.06 -6.10 -10.88
N ASN A 747 -1.22 -4.98 -11.58
CA ASN A 747 -2.50 -4.55 -12.16
C ASN A 747 -3.66 -4.39 -11.15
N GLU A 748 -3.36 -4.17 -9.86
CA GLU A 748 -4.37 -4.05 -8.78
C GLU A 748 -5.55 -3.17 -9.18
N LEU A 749 -5.29 -1.96 -9.66
CA LEU A 749 -6.33 -1.01 -10.03
C LEU A 749 -7.29 -1.57 -11.08
N LYS A 750 -6.76 -2.22 -12.13
CA LYS A 750 -7.58 -2.78 -13.21
C LYS A 750 -8.45 -3.93 -12.70
N ILE A 751 -7.90 -4.78 -11.83
CA ILE A 751 -8.63 -5.91 -11.24
C ILE A 751 -9.76 -5.38 -10.34
N ARG A 752 -9.47 -4.39 -9.48
CA ARG A 752 -10.47 -3.77 -8.60
C ARG A 752 -11.58 -3.03 -9.37
N GLN A 753 -11.24 -2.37 -10.48
CA GLN A 753 -12.23 -1.77 -11.37
C GLN A 753 -13.12 -2.84 -12.03
N LYS A 754 -12.55 -3.95 -12.52
CA LYS A 754 -13.33 -5.08 -13.05
C LYS A 754 -14.28 -5.66 -11.99
N LEU A 755 -13.79 -5.87 -10.76
CA LEU A 755 -14.60 -6.31 -9.62
C LEU A 755 -15.75 -5.35 -9.31
N HIS A 756 -15.47 -4.04 -9.29
CA HIS A 756 -16.50 -3.05 -9.03
C HIS A 756 -17.60 -3.06 -10.08
N ARG A 757 -17.25 -3.12 -11.37
CA ARG A 757 -18.24 -3.22 -12.47
C ARG A 757 -19.06 -4.50 -12.39
N LEU A 758 -18.42 -5.62 -12.08
CA LEU A 758 -19.12 -6.89 -11.86
C LEU A 758 -20.11 -6.77 -10.70
N PHE A 759 -19.70 -6.18 -9.58
CA PHE A 759 -20.57 -6.00 -8.42
C PHE A 759 -21.77 -5.09 -8.72
N HIS A 760 -21.55 -3.97 -9.42
CA HIS A 760 -22.63 -3.11 -9.87
C HIS A 760 -23.63 -3.86 -10.75
N TYR A 761 -23.14 -4.68 -11.69
CA TYR A 761 -23.98 -5.54 -12.51
C TYR A 761 -24.78 -6.55 -11.65
N LEU A 762 -24.15 -7.25 -10.71
CA LEU A 762 -24.82 -8.19 -9.82
C LEU A 762 -25.88 -7.53 -8.92
N LEU A 763 -25.64 -6.30 -8.45
CA LEU A 763 -26.62 -5.52 -7.69
C LEU A 763 -27.87 -5.23 -8.52
N LEU A 764 -27.72 -4.85 -9.79
CA LEU A 764 -28.86 -4.60 -10.67
C LEU A 764 -29.67 -5.87 -10.93
N GLU A 765 -29.01 -7.00 -11.15
CA GLU A 765 -29.66 -8.31 -11.36
C GLU A 765 -30.35 -8.84 -10.09
N SER A 766 -29.77 -8.59 -8.91
CA SER A 766 -30.31 -9.07 -7.62
C SER A 766 -31.72 -8.57 -7.30
N LYS A 767 -32.14 -7.45 -7.90
CA LYS A 767 -33.52 -6.94 -7.80
C LYS A 767 -34.55 -7.96 -8.29
N ASN A 768 -34.14 -8.89 -9.15
CA ASN A 768 -34.98 -9.93 -9.73
C ASN A 768 -34.63 -11.35 -9.23
N ASP A 769 -33.56 -11.51 -8.43
CA ASP A 769 -33.10 -12.81 -7.90
C ASP A 769 -32.79 -12.73 -6.40
N LEU A 770 -33.69 -13.29 -5.59
CA LEU A 770 -33.58 -13.34 -4.12
C LEU A 770 -32.34 -14.11 -3.64
N THR A 771 -31.88 -15.11 -4.40
CA THR A 771 -30.72 -15.92 -4.01
C THR A 771 -29.42 -15.14 -4.18
N LEU A 772 -29.34 -14.33 -5.25
CA LEU A 772 -28.23 -13.42 -5.48
C LEU A 772 -28.23 -12.28 -4.46
N ASP A 773 -29.39 -11.70 -4.14
CA ASP A 773 -29.51 -10.65 -3.13
C ASP A 773 -29.00 -11.13 -1.75
N ALA A 774 -29.46 -12.30 -1.30
CA ALA A 774 -28.96 -12.92 -0.07
C ALA A 774 -27.44 -13.16 -0.09
N TRP A 775 -26.88 -13.51 -1.25
CA TRP A 775 -25.44 -13.67 -1.42
C TRP A 775 -24.67 -12.34 -1.34
N LEU A 776 -25.20 -11.25 -1.92
CA LEU A 776 -24.60 -9.92 -1.87
C LEU A 776 -24.61 -9.37 -0.43
N ILE A 777 -25.71 -9.53 0.29
CA ILE A 777 -25.82 -9.13 1.71
C ILE A 777 -24.76 -9.85 2.55
N LYS A 778 -24.60 -11.17 2.35
CA LYS A 778 -23.60 -11.97 3.09
C LYS A 778 -22.17 -11.49 2.86
N ASN A 779 -21.84 -10.99 1.67
CA ASN A 779 -20.47 -10.63 1.27
C ASN A 779 -20.21 -9.12 1.19
N GLN A 780 -21.14 -8.29 1.66
CA GLN A 780 -21.13 -6.83 1.51
C GLN A 780 -19.84 -6.18 2.03
N GLN A 781 -19.28 -6.67 3.13
CA GLN A 781 -18.06 -6.11 3.73
C GLN A 781 -16.84 -6.17 2.80
N LEU A 782 -16.66 -7.28 2.08
CA LEU A 782 -15.54 -7.45 1.15
C LEU A 782 -15.68 -6.51 -0.07
N LEU A 783 -16.91 -6.24 -0.47
CA LEU A 783 -17.24 -5.36 -1.59
C LEU A 783 -17.01 -3.89 -1.21
N ILE A 784 -17.42 -3.52 0.01
CA ILE A 784 -17.10 -2.22 0.62
C ILE A 784 -15.59 -2.04 0.70
N ALA A 785 -14.85 -3.04 1.22
CA ALA A 785 -13.39 -2.99 1.31
C ALA A 785 -12.73 -2.81 -0.07
N ASN A 786 -13.24 -3.48 -1.12
CA ASN A 786 -12.74 -3.28 -2.48
C ASN A 786 -12.97 -1.85 -2.99
N ARG A 787 -14.15 -1.26 -2.74
CA ARG A 787 -14.46 0.13 -3.12
C ARG A 787 -13.60 1.13 -2.35
N PHE A 788 -13.39 0.92 -1.05
CA PHE A 788 -12.47 1.73 -0.24
C PHE A 788 -11.06 1.70 -0.82
N ARG A 789 -10.52 0.51 -1.09
CA ARG A 789 -9.17 0.39 -1.67
C ARG A 789 -9.09 0.99 -3.08
N LEU A 790 -10.13 0.87 -3.89
CA LEU A 790 -10.19 1.53 -5.20
C LEU A 790 -10.12 3.06 -5.05
N LEU A 791 -10.85 3.61 -4.09
CA LEU A 791 -10.84 5.04 -3.77
C LEU A 791 -9.47 5.50 -3.27
N GLU A 792 -8.83 4.76 -2.37
CA GLU A 792 -7.46 5.05 -1.90
C GLU A 792 -6.47 5.18 -3.06
N MET A 793 -6.51 4.21 -3.98
CA MET A 793 -5.62 4.19 -5.14
C MET A 793 -5.88 5.37 -6.10
N GLN A 794 -7.14 5.75 -6.30
CA GLN A 794 -7.48 6.90 -7.16
C GLN A 794 -7.12 8.23 -6.51
N LEU A 795 -7.26 8.36 -5.19
CA LEU A 795 -6.79 9.52 -4.44
C LEU A 795 -5.26 9.68 -4.55
N MET A 796 -4.51 8.58 -4.45
CA MET A 796 -3.05 8.60 -4.62
C MET A 796 -2.59 9.02 -6.03
N LYS A 797 -3.42 8.81 -7.06
CA LYS A 797 -3.13 9.25 -8.44
C LYS A 797 -3.40 10.74 -8.69
N GLY A 798 -4.14 11.42 -7.82
CA GLY A 798 -4.42 12.86 -7.95
C GLY A 798 -5.45 13.25 -9.01
N ALA A 799 -6.19 12.29 -9.60
CA ALA A 799 -7.20 12.55 -10.61
C ALA A 799 -8.57 12.89 -9.97
N ARG A 800 -8.75 14.15 -9.53
CA ARG A 800 -9.96 14.61 -8.80
C ARG A 800 -11.27 14.28 -9.52
N ASN A 801 -11.35 14.51 -10.82
CA ASN A 801 -12.58 14.25 -11.60
C ASN A 801 -12.95 12.75 -11.60
N GLU A 802 -11.95 11.87 -11.63
CA GLU A 802 -12.19 10.41 -11.57
C GLU A 802 -12.70 10.00 -10.18
N VAL A 803 -12.17 10.61 -9.12
CA VAL A 803 -12.60 10.38 -7.73
C VAL A 803 -14.04 10.82 -7.53
N GLU A 804 -14.40 12.02 -7.99
CA GLU A 804 -15.78 12.53 -7.89
C GLU A 804 -16.77 11.68 -8.71
N SER A 805 -16.37 11.20 -9.90
CA SER A 805 -17.18 10.27 -10.70
C SER A 805 -17.40 8.95 -9.97
N LEU A 806 -16.33 8.38 -9.40
CA LEU A 806 -16.38 7.11 -8.68
C LEU A 806 -17.26 7.19 -7.42
N LEU A 807 -17.17 8.30 -6.68
CA LEU A 807 -18.00 8.52 -5.49
C LEU A 807 -19.49 8.62 -5.83
N LYS A 808 -19.83 9.25 -6.97
CA LYS A 808 -21.22 9.27 -7.47
C LYS A 808 -21.72 7.86 -7.78
N GLU A 809 -20.95 7.06 -8.50
CA GLU A 809 -21.29 5.66 -8.79
C GLU A 809 -21.46 4.83 -7.49
N PHE A 810 -20.62 5.07 -6.48
CA PHE A 810 -20.71 4.38 -5.19
C PHE A 810 -21.98 4.73 -4.42
N ASP A 811 -22.38 5.99 -4.44
CA ASP A 811 -23.58 6.48 -3.73
C ASP A 811 -24.88 6.01 -4.38
N GLU A 812 -24.90 5.81 -5.70
CA GLU A 812 -26.02 5.17 -6.41
C GLU A 812 -26.24 3.72 -5.94
N ASP A 813 -25.14 3.02 -5.64
CA ASP A 813 -25.17 1.62 -5.22
C ASP A 813 -25.35 1.44 -3.70
N SER A 814 -24.87 2.37 -2.88
CA SER A 814 -24.91 2.25 -1.41
C SER A 814 -24.70 3.57 -0.68
N ALA A 815 -25.49 3.82 0.37
CA ALA A 815 -25.36 4.98 1.25
C ALA A 815 -24.07 4.99 2.11
N HIS A 816 -23.27 3.92 2.12
CA HIS A 816 -22.05 3.83 2.95
C HIS A 816 -21.00 4.90 2.60
N PHE A 817 -20.93 5.34 1.34
CA PHE A 817 -19.95 6.31 0.87
C PHE A 817 -20.46 7.76 0.90
N SER A 818 -21.76 7.97 1.14
CA SER A 818 -22.36 9.31 1.17
C SER A 818 -21.67 10.29 2.12
N PRO A 819 -21.24 9.90 3.34
CA PRO A 819 -20.48 10.79 4.21
C PRO A 819 -19.12 11.20 3.62
N ILE A 820 -18.49 10.34 2.82
CA ILE A 820 -17.23 10.65 2.12
C ILE A 820 -17.54 11.58 0.95
N SER A 821 -18.55 11.27 0.15
CA SER A 821 -18.95 12.10 -1.01
C SER A 821 -19.26 13.54 -0.60
N LYS A 822 -19.92 13.73 0.56
CA LYS A 822 -20.18 15.06 1.13
C LYS A 822 -18.91 15.89 1.27
N GLU A 823 -17.79 15.30 1.69
CA GLU A 823 -16.51 16.03 1.84
C GLU A 823 -16.00 16.64 0.53
N PHE A 824 -16.38 16.07 -0.62
CA PHE A 824 -15.96 16.52 -1.95
C PHE A 824 -16.98 17.46 -2.62
N THR A 825 -18.26 17.37 -2.28
CA THR A 825 -19.35 18.10 -2.93
C THR A 825 -19.68 19.41 -2.22
N HIS A 826 -18.81 20.41 -2.37
CA HIS A 826 -19.01 21.73 -1.77
C HIS A 826 -18.74 22.88 -2.74
N SER A 827 -19.67 23.84 -2.77
CA SER A 827 -19.45 25.16 -3.36
C SER A 827 -18.55 26.01 -2.46
N LEU A 828 -17.90 27.02 -3.03
CA LEU A 828 -17.18 28.02 -2.23
C LEU A 828 -18.13 28.64 -1.18
N PRO A 829 -17.69 28.86 0.06
CA PRO A 829 -18.55 29.33 1.13
C PRO A 829 -19.06 30.75 0.83
N GLU A 830 -20.34 30.99 1.13
CA GLU A 830 -20.97 32.28 0.92
C GLU A 830 -20.39 33.35 1.88
N GLN A 831 -20.18 34.55 1.36
CA GLN A 831 -19.68 35.69 2.11
C GLN A 831 -20.84 36.55 2.63
N ASN A 832 -20.69 37.16 3.80
CA ASN A 832 -21.63 38.19 4.23
C ASN A 832 -21.62 39.36 3.22
N PRO A 833 -22.76 40.02 2.97
CA PRO A 833 -22.82 41.16 2.08
C PRO A 833 -21.84 42.23 2.55
N TYR A 834 -20.95 42.64 1.64
CA TYR A 834 -19.88 43.58 1.93
C TYR A 834 -20.46 44.91 2.41
N LYS A 835 -20.29 45.25 3.69
CA LYS A 835 -20.45 46.63 4.15
C LYS A 835 -19.22 47.38 3.70
N CYS A 836 -19.33 48.09 2.59
CA CYS A 836 -18.34 49.07 2.19
C CYS A 836 -18.43 50.21 3.21
N GLU A 837 -17.65 50.16 4.29
CA GLU A 837 -17.36 51.36 5.06
C GLU A 837 -16.50 52.24 4.16
N SER A 838 -17.16 53.17 3.46
CA SER A 838 -16.46 54.29 2.84
C SER A 838 -15.65 54.95 3.94
N VAL A 839 -14.33 54.89 3.81
CA VAL A 839 -13.39 55.60 4.67
C VAL A 839 -13.69 57.10 4.58
N SER A 840 -14.57 57.58 5.45
CA SER A 840 -14.62 59.00 5.78
C SER A 840 -13.46 59.26 6.71
N SER A 841 -12.38 59.81 6.16
CA SER A 841 -11.31 60.44 6.92
C SER A 841 -11.93 61.43 7.90
N ASN A 842 -11.86 61.14 9.20
CA ASN A 842 -11.71 62.10 10.31
C ASN A 842 -11.90 61.38 11.65
N GLN A 843 -10.88 60.67 12.13
CA GLN A 843 -10.69 60.48 13.57
C GLN A 843 -9.20 60.57 13.94
N THR A 844 -8.94 61.47 14.88
CA THR A 844 -7.67 61.85 15.49
C THR A 844 -7.03 60.70 16.28
N PRO A 845 -5.69 60.66 16.41
CA PRO A 845 -5.00 59.61 17.15
C PRO A 845 -5.00 59.96 18.65
N GLY A 846 -5.63 59.12 19.47
CA GLY A 846 -5.63 59.26 20.92
C GLY A 846 -5.64 57.90 21.62
N ALA A 847 -4.47 57.54 22.15
CA ALA A 847 -4.20 56.60 23.25
C ALA A 847 -4.76 55.16 23.16
N THR A 848 -3.86 54.17 23.09
CA THR A 848 -3.62 53.16 24.15
C THR A 848 -2.68 52.06 23.62
N ILE A 849 -1.38 52.21 23.86
CA ILE A 849 -0.34 51.19 23.53
C ILE A 849 -0.10 50.25 24.74
N LEU A 850 -0.70 50.50 25.89
CA LEU A 850 -0.37 49.80 27.14
C LEU A 850 -1.26 48.58 27.45
N ASP A 851 -2.48 48.50 26.91
CA ASP A 851 -3.40 47.37 27.16
C ASP A 851 -3.15 46.18 26.21
N SER A 852 -2.71 46.45 24.98
CA SER A 852 -2.37 45.39 24.01
C SER A 852 -1.09 44.62 24.39
N ALA A 853 -0.21 45.19 25.21
CA ALA A 853 1.04 44.55 25.63
C ALA A 853 0.84 43.53 26.76
N THR A 854 -0.16 43.75 27.63
CA THR A 854 -0.48 42.86 28.75
C THR A 854 -1.36 41.68 28.30
N GLU A 855 -2.23 41.85 27.30
CA GLU A 855 -2.94 40.74 26.63
C GLU A 855 -2.02 39.88 25.74
N LEU A 856 -1.06 40.47 25.02
CA LEU A 856 -0.07 39.70 24.26
C LEU A 856 0.86 38.89 25.17
N ALA A 857 1.30 39.47 26.29
CA ALA A 857 2.15 38.76 27.26
C ALA A 857 1.41 37.63 28.00
N THR A 858 0.11 37.77 28.27
CA THR A 858 -0.69 36.71 28.91
C THR A 858 -1.15 35.63 27.92
N SER A 859 -1.42 35.97 26.66
CA SER A 859 -1.70 34.96 25.61
C SER A 859 -0.46 34.18 25.19
N LEU A 860 0.72 34.80 25.13
CA LEU A 860 1.99 34.12 24.85
C LEU A 860 2.42 33.21 26.01
N LYS A 861 2.20 33.60 27.26
CA LYS A 861 2.56 32.77 28.44
C LYS A 861 1.62 31.56 28.62
N SER A 862 0.34 31.70 28.28
CA SER A 862 -0.63 30.60 28.31
C SER A 862 -0.45 29.63 27.13
N THR A 863 -0.13 30.13 25.93
CA THR A 863 0.21 29.27 24.78
C THR A 863 1.54 28.55 24.95
N LEU A 864 2.60 29.21 25.45
CA LEU A 864 3.88 28.55 25.76
C LEU A 864 3.77 27.55 26.93
N GLY A 865 2.95 27.84 27.94
CA GLY A 865 2.69 26.92 29.05
C GLY A 865 1.92 25.66 28.61
N ASN A 866 0.90 25.82 27.76
CA ASN A 866 0.13 24.69 27.24
C ASN A 866 0.89 23.88 26.17
N LEU A 867 1.70 24.53 25.33
CA LEU A 867 2.63 23.86 24.42
C LEU A 867 3.66 23.03 25.19
N GLY A 868 4.20 23.61 26.26
CA GLY A 868 5.07 22.92 27.20
C GLY A 868 4.41 21.65 27.73
N VAL A 869 3.22 21.74 28.33
CA VAL A 869 2.51 20.60 28.94
C VAL A 869 2.05 19.55 27.92
N PHE A 870 1.60 19.98 26.74
CA PHE A 870 1.10 19.08 25.70
C PHE A 870 2.22 18.22 25.08
N PHE A 871 3.43 18.77 24.92
CA PHE A 871 4.58 18.03 24.36
C PHE A 871 5.58 17.52 25.43
N SER A 872 5.65 18.10 26.63
CA SER A 872 6.57 17.67 27.70
C SER A 872 6.21 16.30 28.26
N ASN A 873 4.92 15.94 28.25
CA ASN A 873 4.48 14.64 28.72
C ASN A 873 4.88 13.49 27.76
N ASN A 874 5.18 13.79 26.50
CA ASN A 874 5.58 12.78 25.50
C ASN A 874 7.10 12.76 25.24
N ILE A 875 7.81 13.88 25.40
CA ILE A 875 9.25 13.98 25.06
C ILE A 875 10.17 13.46 26.19
N MET A 876 9.70 13.34 27.44
CA MET A 876 10.58 12.91 28.54
C MET A 876 10.96 11.42 28.55
N SER A 877 10.37 10.59 27.68
CA SER A 877 10.69 9.15 27.55
C SER A 877 11.85 8.85 26.58
N ALA A 878 12.29 9.83 25.76
CA ALA A 878 13.27 9.60 24.69
C ALA A 878 14.71 10.09 24.98
N ILE A 879 14.99 10.73 26.14
CA ILE A 879 16.27 11.46 26.34
C ILE A 879 17.20 10.88 27.43
N TYR A 880 16.83 9.84 28.19
CA TYR A 880 17.74 9.25 29.18
C TYR A 880 18.02 7.75 28.98
N PRO A 881 19.15 7.37 28.36
CA PRO A 881 19.74 6.07 28.61
C PRO A 881 20.53 6.13 29.94
N ASN A 882 20.22 5.17 30.81
CA ASN A 882 21.02 4.67 31.93
C ASN A 882 22.45 5.22 32.03
N ASN A 883 22.76 5.91 33.14
CA ASN A 883 24.12 5.88 33.67
C ASN A 883 24.14 5.49 35.15
N LYS A 884 25.03 4.54 35.42
CA LYS A 884 25.18 3.75 36.62
C LYS A 884 25.52 4.60 37.85
N SER A 885 24.96 4.15 38.96
CA SER A 885 25.37 4.45 40.33
C SER A 885 26.83 4.12 40.63
N THR A 886 27.50 4.99 41.39
CA THR A 886 28.48 4.64 42.45
C THR A 886 28.57 5.80 43.48
N PRO A 887 29.03 5.54 44.73
CA PRO A 887 28.46 6.15 45.94
C PRO A 887 29.34 7.19 46.69
N GLN A 888 28.66 7.94 47.57
CA GLN A 888 29.08 8.58 48.83
C GLN A 888 30.27 9.57 48.87
N SER A 889 30.03 10.78 49.42
CA SER A 889 30.52 11.18 50.77
C SER A 889 30.02 12.56 51.26
N THR A 890 29.51 12.53 52.51
CA THR A 890 29.59 13.50 53.63
C THR A 890 28.97 14.92 53.59
N SER A 891 27.99 15.08 54.50
CA SER A 891 27.77 16.16 55.51
C SER A 891 27.66 17.62 55.04
N THR A 892 26.69 18.43 55.48
CA THR A 892 26.34 18.76 56.88
C THR A 892 24.94 19.35 57.01
N MET A 893 24.37 19.16 58.20
CA MET A 893 23.14 19.75 58.77
C MET A 893 23.05 21.29 58.67
N ILE A 894 21.83 21.84 58.73
CA ILE A 894 21.27 22.54 59.91
C ILE A 894 19.82 23.00 59.60
N SER A 895 18.89 22.56 60.44
CA SER A 895 17.49 23.01 60.63
C SER A 895 17.44 24.22 61.59
N PRO A 896 16.30 24.85 61.94
CA PRO A 896 14.91 24.35 61.98
C PRO A 896 14.05 24.72 60.77
#